data_AF-A0A840A920-F1
#
_entry.id   AF-A0A840A920-F1
#
_cell.length_a   1.000
_cell.length_b   1.000
_cell.length_c   1.000
_cell.angle_alpha   90.00
_cell.angle_beta   90.00
_cell.angle_gamma   90.00
#
_symmetry.space_group_name_H-M   'P 1'
#
loop_
_entity.id
_entity.type
_entity.pdbx_description
1 polymer ?
#
loop_
_entity_poly.entity_id
_entity_poly.type
_entity_poly.pdbx_seq_one_letter_code
_entity_poly.pdbx_strand_id
1 'polypeptide(L)'
;MLDDGRVIRARSLFDAPPRRCFFQTDLYSTFFGTAVSDEIERRLFGNIDTRGADAVRAFEATDPANWHEHFGTFFEYLDIQKLRTPKGLAWLRGQYPLLNQNELMREMLGIRMLHTTIWTQCVREVVSAEDSEVKFIITDHPVTIYNHAMPPGAPQCVYPNEPGIALKGSQTLFPLGRNHCLILTNLEYAKDPAAAPAEKRTFARNFRPSLARTDKFIRARRLTSLEVSRINRVLKARARRYVAAGRREWLQPEDLAVGSWADLATTLLPPRDQLWGFGGETFVGYRDGSVHYQDAFGRTEKEREALKKALPVRDLAPGDPCGCGSGQPYRLCCHTRPPTLRPIWTERSIRERNLVFFNGILSILQMDQGKDWTAVRRELTEEQIREVYSLHEALWPLETDLLALLPKPDGRPRAIYTGSLHPQSIVEFAIGASAYFGELIVENPFVHAGTIAQKFRPTEHPRAYHLEFLKSVAFFLNVMPMVDAGLINLVPDPLTFDYHLRRETMAMAQERTGGIPIRLRDEPRLKELLRLDQMRDVLMWPKGARDARLREGFPDLDDDGLAGMRSAIERMKEEDPLAALQDGIFEGGEDGGQMRLMQMSPNFEIAMYLAQATGATIVTDSAFRWQEILRAAQPRAGAPPARLGRLAAHIANAVFLFPDDADRMVSLARDGLLDAYPKLFAEMFRYLGTVALRDAKPNFEDGLAARFARAHASAQTALRKRREPGNAGRMSCVFAPSGIQDNAINRLLLMSSSEHHLSMVPMAFYIRRPDSDR
;
A
#
# COMPACT_ATOMS: atom_id res chain seq x y z
N MET A 1 26.72 29.95 -15.41
CA MET A 1 26.39 31.26 -15.99
C MET A 1 27.02 32.27 -15.06
N LEU A 2 27.88 33.16 -15.56
CA LEU A 2 28.39 34.26 -14.75
C LEU A 2 27.28 35.30 -14.56
N ASP A 3 27.44 36.20 -13.60
CA ASP A 3 26.46 37.27 -13.30
C ASP A 3 26.20 38.21 -14.49
N ASP A 4 27.05 38.18 -15.52
CA ASP A 4 26.90 38.90 -16.80
C ASP A 4 26.24 38.09 -17.93
N GLY A 5 25.68 36.92 -17.62
CA GLY A 5 25.00 36.06 -18.59
C GLY A 5 25.94 35.22 -19.48
N ARG A 6 27.27 35.36 -19.37
CA ARG A 6 28.21 34.52 -20.13
C ARG A 6 28.17 33.07 -19.66
N VAL A 7 28.01 32.16 -20.61
CA VAL A 7 28.09 30.72 -20.38
C VAL A 7 29.52 30.26 -20.64
N ILE A 8 30.31 30.08 -19.58
CA ILE A 8 31.60 29.40 -19.69
C ILE A 8 31.32 27.93 -20.03
N ARG A 9 31.61 27.52 -21.27
CA ARG A 9 31.62 26.11 -21.65
C ARG A 9 32.95 25.51 -21.26
N ALA A 10 32.95 24.66 -20.23
CA ALA A 10 34.12 23.84 -19.90
C ALA A 10 34.50 22.96 -21.09
N ARG A 11 35.79 22.56 -21.18
CA ARG A 11 36.23 21.58 -22.19
C ARG A 11 35.39 20.30 -22.05
N SER A 12 34.79 19.86 -23.16
CA SER A 12 33.97 18.65 -23.21
C SER A 12 34.78 17.36 -23.19
N LEU A 13 36.07 17.43 -23.51
CA LEU A 13 37.01 16.31 -23.47
C LEU A 13 38.34 16.78 -22.86
N PHE A 14 38.82 16.03 -21.88
CA PHE A 14 40.08 16.29 -21.18
C PHE A 14 40.53 15.05 -20.40
N ASP A 15 41.83 14.94 -20.16
CA ASP A 15 42.39 13.91 -19.30
C ASP A 15 42.32 14.35 -17.83
N ALA A 16 41.68 13.54 -16.99
CA ALA A 16 41.58 13.78 -15.55
C ALA A 16 41.44 12.48 -14.76
N PRO A 17 41.92 12.45 -13.51
CA PRO A 17 41.67 11.32 -12.63
C PRO A 17 40.18 11.28 -12.24
N PRO A 18 39.59 10.09 -11.99
CA PRO A 18 38.18 9.95 -11.65
C PRO A 18 37.72 10.86 -10.49
N ARG A 19 38.57 11.06 -9.47
CA ARG A 19 38.32 11.95 -8.32
C ARG A 19 37.99 13.41 -8.66
N ARG A 20 38.29 13.88 -9.87
CA ARG A 20 37.94 15.24 -10.34
C ARG A 20 36.62 15.30 -11.09
N CYS A 21 36.11 14.19 -11.60
CA CYS A 21 34.95 14.15 -12.49
C CYS A 21 33.77 13.40 -11.85
N PHE A 22 34.02 12.28 -11.18
CA PHE A 22 33.03 11.46 -10.49
C PHE A 22 32.95 11.83 -9.01
N PHE A 23 32.89 13.13 -8.72
CA PHE A 23 32.90 13.67 -7.37
C PHE A 23 31.94 14.85 -7.27
N GLN A 24 31.26 14.97 -6.12
CA GLN A 24 30.50 16.14 -5.74
C GLN A 24 30.66 16.35 -4.24
N THR A 25 31.11 17.54 -3.84
CA THR A 25 31.31 17.90 -2.43
C THR A 25 30.00 17.84 -1.67
N ASP A 26 30.06 17.33 -0.44
CA ASP A 26 28.95 17.28 0.53
C ASP A 26 27.68 16.59 0.04
N LEU A 27 27.80 15.69 -0.93
CA LEU A 27 26.65 14.99 -1.50
C LEU A 27 25.92 14.14 -0.45
N TYR A 28 26.67 13.58 0.51
CA TYR A 28 26.17 12.70 1.57
C TYR A 28 26.30 13.28 2.98
N SER A 29 26.69 14.55 3.09
CA SER A 29 26.86 15.22 4.37
C SER A 29 25.50 15.54 5.00
N THR A 30 25.45 15.45 6.32
CA THR A 30 24.32 15.92 7.14
C THR A 30 24.72 17.18 7.91
N PHE A 31 23.75 18.06 8.14
CA PHE A 31 23.97 19.42 8.64
C PHE A 31 23.18 19.64 9.94
N PHE A 32 23.86 20.01 11.02
CA PHE A 32 23.27 20.31 12.33
C PHE A 32 23.65 21.73 12.74
N GLY A 33 22.89 22.72 12.26
CA GLY A 33 23.27 24.12 12.35
C GLY A 33 24.53 24.37 11.52
N THR A 34 25.62 24.79 12.15
CA THR A 34 26.93 24.99 11.49
C THR A 34 27.80 23.74 11.49
N ALA A 35 27.42 22.67 12.19
CA ALA A 35 28.16 21.42 12.22
C ALA A 35 27.84 20.57 10.98
N VAL A 36 28.87 20.09 10.29
CA VAL A 36 28.76 19.18 9.15
C VAL A 36 29.25 17.80 9.58
N SER A 37 28.47 16.76 9.29
CA SER A 37 28.83 15.36 9.55
C SER A 37 28.89 14.57 8.24
N ASP A 38 30.03 13.94 8.01
CA ASP A 38 30.35 13.09 6.85
C ASP A 38 30.29 11.58 7.20
N GLU A 39 29.67 11.21 8.33
CA GLU A 39 29.65 9.82 8.81
C GLU A 39 29.01 8.84 7.84
N ILE A 40 28.01 9.28 7.07
CA ILE A 40 27.37 8.46 6.03
C ILE A 40 28.41 8.07 4.97
N GLU A 41 29.25 9.02 4.54
CA GLU A 41 30.30 8.75 3.58
C GLU A 41 31.39 7.86 4.18
N ARG A 42 31.90 8.23 5.36
CA ARG A 42 33.06 7.56 5.96
C ARG A 42 32.77 6.18 6.51
N ARG A 43 31.69 6.02 7.29
CA ARG A 43 31.42 4.78 8.02
C ARG A 43 30.57 3.83 7.20
N LEU A 44 29.49 4.33 6.60
CA LEU A 44 28.57 3.48 5.87
C LEU A 44 29.11 3.17 4.46
N PHE A 45 29.31 4.20 3.64
CA PHE A 45 29.76 3.98 2.26
C PHE A 45 31.17 3.45 2.20
N GLY A 46 32.09 3.90 3.07
CA GLY A 46 33.43 3.32 3.16
C GLY A 46 33.44 1.80 3.38
N ASN A 47 32.60 1.30 4.29
CA ASN A 47 32.48 -0.15 4.55
C ASN A 47 31.90 -0.89 3.34
N ILE A 48 30.82 -0.36 2.76
CA ILE A 48 30.13 -0.96 1.61
C ILE A 48 31.02 -0.97 0.38
N ASP A 49 31.82 0.07 0.16
CA ASP A 49 32.78 0.15 -0.93
C ASP A 49 33.90 -0.87 -0.81
N THR A 50 34.39 -1.08 0.41
CA THR A 50 35.45 -2.05 0.67
C THR A 50 34.95 -3.46 0.35
N ARG A 51 33.82 -3.86 0.97
CA ARG A 51 33.21 -5.19 0.72
C ARG A 51 32.72 -5.34 -0.73
N GLY A 52 32.21 -4.27 -1.31
CA GLY A 52 31.71 -4.23 -2.69
C GLY A 52 32.83 -4.42 -3.71
N ALA A 53 34.02 -3.86 -3.48
CA ALA A 53 35.17 -4.07 -4.33
C ALA A 53 35.64 -5.54 -4.34
N ASP A 54 35.63 -6.21 -3.18
CA ASP A 54 35.88 -7.66 -3.09
C ASP A 54 34.81 -8.46 -3.84
N ALA A 55 33.54 -8.10 -3.66
CA ALA A 55 32.44 -8.75 -4.35
C ALA A 55 32.54 -8.60 -5.88
N VAL A 56 32.83 -7.39 -6.40
CA VAL A 56 33.03 -7.18 -7.84
C VAL A 56 34.16 -8.08 -8.38
N ARG A 57 35.29 -8.19 -7.67
CA ARG A 57 36.38 -9.10 -8.06
C ARG A 57 35.94 -10.56 -8.10
N ALA A 58 35.17 -11.00 -7.11
CA ALA A 58 34.62 -12.35 -7.09
C ALA A 58 33.75 -12.63 -8.33
N PHE A 59 32.91 -11.67 -8.73
CA PHE A 59 32.07 -11.78 -9.92
C PHE A 59 32.81 -11.53 -11.24
N GLU A 60 34.00 -10.92 -11.25
CA GLU A 60 34.88 -10.94 -12.42
C GLU A 60 35.55 -12.31 -12.61
N ALA A 61 35.88 -12.99 -11.51
CA ALA A 61 36.43 -14.34 -11.51
C ALA A 61 35.38 -15.43 -11.83
N THR A 62 35.84 -16.68 -11.96
CA THR A 62 35.05 -17.85 -12.35
C THR A 62 34.83 -18.87 -11.23
N ASP A 63 34.85 -18.43 -9.96
CA ASP A 63 34.70 -19.29 -8.78
C ASP A 63 33.29 -19.20 -8.16
N PRO A 64 32.43 -20.23 -8.32
CA PRO A 64 31.08 -20.22 -7.78
C PRO A 64 30.98 -20.18 -6.26
N ALA A 65 32.00 -20.69 -5.53
CA ALA A 65 32.00 -20.64 -4.07
C ALA A 65 32.13 -19.19 -3.59
N ASN A 66 33.07 -18.45 -4.18
CA ASN A 66 33.24 -17.02 -3.94
C ASN A 66 32.01 -16.21 -4.38
N TRP A 67 31.33 -16.59 -5.48
CA TRP A 67 30.06 -15.95 -5.85
C TRP A 67 28.99 -16.12 -4.78
N HIS A 68 28.87 -17.31 -4.20
CA HIS A 68 27.91 -17.58 -3.14
C HIS A 68 28.18 -16.72 -1.90
N GLU A 69 29.44 -16.71 -1.44
CA GLU A 69 29.86 -15.93 -0.26
C GLU A 69 29.58 -14.42 -0.43
N HIS A 70 29.85 -13.89 -1.63
CA HIS A 70 29.70 -12.45 -1.91
C HIS A 70 28.34 -12.05 -2.50
N PHE A 71 27.39 -12.97 -2.70
CA PHE A 71 26.15 -12.71 -3.43
C PHE A 71 25.34 -11.54 -2.85
N GLY A 72 25.09 -11.55 -1.53
CA GLY A 72 24.35 -10.48 -0.86
C GLY A 72 25.08 -9.14 -0.92
N THR A 73 26.39 -9.15 -0.64
CA THR A 73 27.25 -7.95 -0.71
C THR A 73 27.28 -7.35 -2.11
N PHE A 74 27.31 -8.18 -3.16
CA PHE A 74 27.37 -7.73 -4.54
C PHE A 74 26.11 -6.96 -4.95
N PHE A 75 24.92 -7.52 -4.71
CA PHE A 75 23.69 -6.81 -5.02
C PHE A 75 23.42 -5.64 -4.07
N GLU A 76 23.93 -5.71 -2.83
CA GLU A 76 23.92 -4.55 -1.92
C GLU A 76 24.70 -3.38 -2.53
N TYR A 77 25.92 -3.67 -2.98
CA TYR A 77 26.79 -2.69 -3.63
C TYR A 77 26.17 -2.14 -4.91
N LEU A 78 25.57 -3.00 -5.74
CA LEU A 78 24.89 -2.61 -6.97
C LEU A 78 23.74 -1.62 -6.71
N ASP A 79 22.88 -1.91 -5.73
CA ASP A 79 21.73 -1.05 -5.39
C ASP A 79 22.19 0.33 -4.93
N ILE A 80 23.22 0.36 -4.09
CA ILE A 80 23.81 1.59 -3.60
C ILE A 80 24.42 2.37 -4.75
N GLN A 81 25.20 1.74 -5.64
CA GLN A 81 25.77 2.39 -6.82
C GLN A 81 24.72 2.98 -7.78
N LYS A 82 23.47 2.53 -7.72
CA LYS A 82 22.34 3.18 -8.39
C LYS A 82 21.85 4.42 -7.64
N LEU A 83 21.62 4.29 -6.34
CA LEU A 83 21.00 5.31 -5.49
C LEU A 83 21.94 6.48 -5.16
N ARG A 84 23.19 6.19 -4.75
CA ARG A 84 24.19 7.19 -4.34
C ARG A 84 24.90 7.85 -5.52
N THR A 85 24.11 8.44 -6.40
CA THR A 85 24.60 9.28 -7.50
C THR A 85 23.79 10.57 -7.51
N PRO A 86 24.30 11.67 -8.07
CA PRO A 86 23.48 12.88 -8.19
C PRO A 86 22.19 12.66 -8.99
N LYS A 87 22.18 11.72 -9.94
CA LYS A 87 20.97 11.30 -10.66
C LYS A 87 20.04 10.49 -9.75
N GLY A 88 20.57 9.52 -9.00
CA GLY A 88 19.80 8.71 -8.05
C GLY A 88 19.18 9.52 -6.91
N LEU A 89 19.94 10.46 -6.32
CA LEU A 89 19.42 11.36 -5.28
C LEU A 89 18.41 12.38 -5.82
N ALA A 90 18.57 12.83 -7.07
CA ALA A 90 17.56 13.66 -7.72
C ALA A 90 16.26 12.87 -7.97
N TRP A 91 16.36 11.60 -8.41
CA TRP A 91 15.22 10.70 -8.53
C TRP A 91 14.52 10.49 -7.19
N LEU A 92 15.29 10.23 -6.13
CA LEU A 92 14.75 10.04 -4.79
C LEU A 92 14.02 11.28 -4.31
N ARG A 93 14.61 12.47 -4.49
CA ARG A 93 13.96 13.75 -4.14
C ARG A 93 12.62 13.92 -4.87
N GLY A 94 12.51 13.43 -6.10
CA GLY A 94 11.26 13.45 -6.87
C GLY A 94 10.15 12.55 -6.34
N GLN A 95 10.44 11.61 -5.43
CA GLN A 95 9.44 10.72 -4.82
C GLN A 95 8.73 11.35 -3.60
N TYR A 96 9.13 12.56 -3.19
CA TYR A 96 8.63 13.22 -1.98
C TYR A 96 8.24 14.67 -2.29
N PRO A 97 7.25 15.25 -1.59
CA PRO A 97 6.86 16.66 -1.80
C PRO A 97 8.02 17.63 -1.57
N LEU A 98 8.75 17.43 -0.46
CA LEU A 98 9.88 18.25 -0.05
C LEU A 98 10.77 17.45 0.90
N LEU A 99 12.07 17.47 0.61
CA LEU A 99 13.12 16.95 1.48
C LEU A 99 14.22 18.00 1.62
N ASN A 100 14.57 18.32 2.86
CA ASN A 100 15.86 18.93 3.13
C ASN A 100 16.99 17.89 3.00
N GLN A 101 18.24 18.33 3.07
CA GLN A 101 19.39 17.44 2.87
C GLN A 101 19.46 16.30 3.92
N ASN A 102 19.17 16.57 5.18
CA ASN A 102 19.18 15.54 6.23
C ASN A 102 18.07 14.52 6.02
N GLU A 103 16.86 14.97 5.66
CA GLU A 103 15.74 14.09 5.32
C GLU A 103 16.09 13.24 4.10
N LEU A 104 16.66 13.83 3.04
CA LEU A 104 17.10 13.09 1.86
C LEU A 104 18.09 11.97 2.21
N MET A 105 19.03 12.25 3.11
CA MET A 105 19.97 11.23 3.57
C MET A 105 19.29 10.13 4.38
N ARG A 106 18.36 10.47 5.28
CA ARG A 106 17.57 9.47 6.02
C ARG A 106 16.73 8.61 5.09
N GLU A 107 16.08 9.20 4.11
CA GLU A 107 15.26 8.47 3.13
C GLU A 107 16.14 7.56 2.25
N MET A 108 17.29 8.05 1.78
CA MET A 108 18.25 7.24 1.01
C MET A 108 18.70 6.01 1.80
N LEU A 109 18.95 6.15 3.10
CA LEU A 109 19.29 5.02 3.97
C LEU A 109 18.12 4.05 4.13
N GLY A 110 16.90 4.58 4.31
CA GLY A 110 15.69 3.80 4.50
C GLY A 110 15.27 2.98 3.28
N ILE A 111 15.65 3.39 2.06
CA ILE A 111 15.31 2.67 0.82
C ILE A 111 16.45 1.80 0.29
N ARG A 112 17.55 1.62 1.02
CA ARG A 112 18.60 0.68 0.62
C ARG A 112 18.00 -0.71 0.42
N MET A 113 18.47 -1.42 -0.59
CA MET A 113 18.00 -2.75 -1.01
C MET A 113 16.65 -2.72 -1.74
N LEU A 114 16.29 -1.57 -2.33
CA LEU A 114 15.04 -1.42 -3.08
C LEU A 114 14.95 -2.38 -4.26
N HIS A 115 16.05 -2.56 -4.99
CA HIS A 115 16.05 -3.26 -6.28
C HIS A 115 16.45 -4.74 -6.19
N THR A 116 16.99 -5.16 -5.06
CA THR A 116 17.71 -6.43 -4.87
C THR A 116 16.84 -7.64 -5.21
N THR A 117 15.61 -7.71 -4.69
CA THR A 117 14.71 -8.84 -4.94
C THR A 117 14.44 -9.04 -6.43
N ILE A 118 14.19 -7.97 -7.18
CA ILE A 118 13.90 -8.06 -8.61
C ILE A 118 15.14 -8.56 -9.37
N TRP A 119 16.30 -8.00 -9.04
CA TRP A 119 17.57 -8.36 -9.68
C TRP A 119 18.03 -9.79 -9.41
N THR A 120 17.80 -10.32 -8.20
CA THR A 120 18.16 -11.71 -7.88
C THR A 120 17.28 -12.74 -8.59
N GLN A 121 16.14 -12.31 -9.15
CA GLN A 121 15.23 -13.12 -9.95
C GLN A 121 15.37 -12.90 -11.47
N CYS A 122 16.31 -12.05 -11.89
CA CYS A 122 16.62 -11.87 -13.30
C CYS A 122 17.47 -13.04 -13.83
N VAL A 123 17.50 -13.18 -15.15
CA VAL A 123 18.59 -13.88 -15.83
C VAL A 123 19.84 -13.02 -15.66
N ARG A 124 20.86 -13.61 -15.02
CA ARG A 124 22.12 -12.94 -14.68
C ARG A 124 23.21 -13.41 -15.63
N GLU A 125 23.78 -12.48 -16.38
CA GLU A 125 24.85 -12.75 -17.32
C GLU A 125 26.03 -11.81 -17.08
N VAL A 126 27.25 -12.36 -17.12
CA VAL A 126 28.49 -11.59 -17.18
C VAL A 126 29.09 -11.82 -18.57
N VAL A 127 29.06 -10.78 -19.39
CA VAL A 127 29.65 -10.80 -20.75
C VAL A 127 31.11 -10.36 -20.71
N SER A 128 31.93 -10.94 -21.58
CA SER A 128 33.35 -10.60 -21.71
C SER A 128 33.61 -9.76 -22.94
N ALA A 129 34.46 -8.75 -22.81
CA ALA A 129 35.01 -7.92 -23.88
C ALA A 129 36.52 -8.17 -24.03
N GLU A 130 37.08 -9.25 -23.46
CA GLU A 130 38.52 -9.54 -23.49
C GLU A 130 39.08 -9.56 -24.92
N ASP A 131 38.36 -10.17 -25.87
CA ASP A 131 38.76 -10.28 -27.27
C ASP A 131 38.40 -9.04 -28.12
N SER A 132 37.61 -8.13 -27.56
CA SER A 132 37.20 -6.90 -28.26
C SER A 132 38.28 -5.82 -28.15
N GLU A 133 38.51 -5.08 -29.23
CA GLU A 133 39.39 -3.91 -29.22
C GLU A 133 38.79 -2.74 -28.43
N VAL A 134 37.45 -2.67 -28.39
CA VAL A 134 36.69 -1.69 -27.59
C VAL A 134 36.39 -2.30 -26.23
N LYS A 135 36.62 -1.54 -25.16
CA LYS A 135 36.31 -1.94 -23.77
C LYS A 135 35.16 -1.14 -23.19
N PHE A 136 34.60 -1.59 -22.08
CA PHE A 136 33.48 -0.89 -21.43
C PHE A 136 33.90 0.47 -20.87
N ILE A 137 33.01 1.46 -21.02
CA ILE A 137 33.17 2.79 -20.43
C ILE A 137 32.56 2.83 -19.02
N ILE A 138 32.96 3.84 -18.24
CA ILE A 138 32.33 4.15 -16.94
C ILE A 138 31.57 5.48 -17.02
N THR A 139 30.57 5.63 -16.16
CA THR A 139 29.68 6.79 -16.13
C THR A 139 29.45 7.26 -14.69
N ASP A 140 28.94 8.49 -14.54
CA ASP A 140 28.53 9.05 -13.24
C ASP A 140 27.16 8.53 -12.75
N HIS A 141 26.60 7.56 -13.48
CA HIS A 141 25.46 6.74 -13.08
C HIS A 141 25.73 5.27 -13.47
N PRO A 142 26.60 4.56 -12.72
CA PRO A 142 27.22 3.32 -13.18
C PRO A 142 26.24 2.16 -13.36
N VAL A 143 25.10 2.17 -12.66
CA VAL A 143 24.04 1.16 -12.77
C VAL A 143 22.90 1.68 -13.64
N THR A 144 22.97 1.34 -14.93
CA THR A 144 22.11 1.91 -15.97
C THR A 144 20.96 0.98 -16.33
N ILE A 145 19.74 1.51 -16.50
CA ILE A 145 18.60 0.72 -16.99
C ILE A 145 18.34 1.01 -18.47
N TYR A 146 18.28 -0.08 -19.25
CA TYR A 146 17.85 -0.10 -20.63
C TYR A 146 16.43 -0.65 -20.74
N ASN A 147 15.61 -0.07 -21.60
CA ASN A 147 14.37 -0.66 -22.08
C ASN A 147 14.19 -0.22 -23.54
N HIS A 148 13.98 -1.17 -24.44
CA HIS A 148 14.00 -0.91 -25.87
C HIS A 148 12.83 -0.06 -26.37
N ALA A 149 11.73 0.01 -25.61
CA ALA A 149 10.58 0.87 -25.90
C ALA A 149 10.67 2.26 -25.25
N MET A 150 11.70 2.52 -24.42
CA MET A 150 11.82 3.77 -23.66
C MET A 150 13.17 4.44 -23.94
N PRO A 151 13.32 5.17 -25.06
CA PRO A 151 14.54 5.92 -25.35
C PRO A 151 14.77 7.06 -24.34
N PRO A 152 16.00 7.61 -24.21
CA PRO A 152 16.31 8.68 -23.27
C PRO A 152 15.44 9.93 -23.39
N GLY A 153 14.93 10.24 -24.60
CA GLY A 153 14.02 11.37 -24.84
C GLY A 153 12.55 11.10 -24.52
N ALA A 154 12.17 9.88 -24.12
CA ALA A 154 10.79 9.58 -23.76
C ALA A 154 10.37 10.37 -22.50
N PRO A 155 9.11 10.83 -22.37
CA PRO A 155 8.64 11.60 -21.21
C PRO A 155 8.92 10.93 -19.86
N GLN A 156 8.80 9.60 -19.80
CA GLN A 156 9.05 8.79 -18.60
C GLN A 156 10.53 8.66 -18.24
N CYS A 157 11.42 9.01 -19.17
CA CYS A 157 12.88 8.92 -19.07
C CYS A 157 13.57 10.28 -18.95
N VAL A 158 12.81 11.38 -18.88
CA VAL A 158 13.36 12.71 -18.67
C VAL A 158 14.07 12.75 -17.33
N TYR A 159 15.24 13.38 -17.29
CA TYR A 159 16.04 13.52 -16.08
C TYR A 159 15.17 13.93 -14.88
N PRO A 160 15.32 13.25 -13.72
CA PRO A 160 16.34 12.26 -13.38
C PRO A 160 15.98 10.79 -13.70
N ASN A 161 14.87 10.54 -14.39
CA ASN A 161 14.27 9.22 -14.48
C ASN A 161 14.99 8.27 -15.47
N GLU A 162 14.76 6.97 -15.23
CA GLU A 162 15.09 5.86 -16.12
C GLU A 162 13.87 4.93 -16.21
N PRO A 163 13.81 4.00 -17.18
CA PRO A 163 12.79 2.96 -17.17
C PRO A 163 12.80 2.22 -15.83
N GLY A 164 11.62 1.87 -15.31
CA GLY A 164 11.52 1.08 -14.08
C GLY A 164 12.17 -0.29 -14.27
N ILE A 165 12.92 -0.77 -13.27
CA ILE A 165 13.54 -2.11 -13.31
C ILE A 165 12.49 -3.23 -13.35
N ALA A 166 11.29 -2.92 -12.85
CA ALA A 166 10.15 -3.82 -12.78
C ALA A 166 9.45 -4.01 -14.13
N LEU A 167 9.82 -3.29 -15.19
CA LEU A 167 9.18 -3.47 -16.50
C LEU A 167 9.75 -4.69 -17.23
N LYS A 168 8.91 -5.50 -17.87
CA LYS A 168 9.31 -6.76 -18.53
C LYS A 168 10.51 -6.57 -19.44
N GLY A 169 10.51 -5.54 -20.29
CA GLY A 169 11.60 -5.26 -21.24
C GLY A 169 12.83 -4.58 -20.64
N SER A 170 12.87 -4.34 -19.34
CA SER A 170 14.00 -3.65 -18.69
C SER A 170 15.19 -4.59 -18.46
N GLN A 171 16.38 -4.06 -18.72
CA GLN A 171 17.67 -4.72 -18.51
C GLN A 171 18.60 -3.80 -17.73
N THR A 172 19.23 -4.31 -16.68
CA THR A 172 20.20 -3.55 -15.87
C THR A 172 21.60 -3.83 -16.35
N LEU A 173 22.38 -2.78 -16.59
CA LEU A 173 23.76 -2.85 -17.07
C LEU A 173 24.69 -2.30 -16.00
N PHE A 174 25.75 -3.05 -15.70
CA PHE A 174 26.77 -2.63 -14.76
C PHE A 174 28.16 -3.14 -15.18
N PRO A 175 29.03 -2.27 -15.72
CA PRO A 175 30.42 -2.62 -15.99
C PRO A 175 31.14 -3.01 -14.68
N LEU A 176 31.62 -4.25 -14.61
CA LEU A 176 32.43 -4.74 -13.48
C LEU A 176 33.88 -4.23 -13.58
N GLY A 177 34.33 -4.04 -14.81
CA GLY A 177 35.65 -3.53 -15.15
C GLY A 177 35.73 -3.22 -16.64
N ARG A 178 36.96 -3.14 -17.17
CA ARG A 178 37.18 -2.87 -18.61
C ARG A 178 36.68 -4.02 -19.49
N ASN A 179 36.83 -5.26 -19.02
CA ASN A 179 36.59 -6.46 -19.81
C ASN A 179 35.27 -7.15 -19.48
N HIS A 180 34.60 -6.82 -18.37
CA HIS A 180 33.41 -7.54 -17.93
C HIS A 180 32.26 -6.59 -17.65
N CYS A 181 31.06 -6.97 -18.08
CA CYS A 181 29.83 -6.24 -17.80
C CYS A 181 28.74 -7.21 -17.34
N LEU A 182 28.05 -6.85 -16.25
CA LEU A 182 26.86 -7.54 -15.79
C LEU A 182 25.65 -7.06 -16.60
N ILE A 183 24.86 -8.01 -17.10
CA ILE A 183 23.56 -7.79 -17.71
C ILE A 183 22.53 -8.57 -16.90
N LEU A 184 21.54 -7.86 -16.34
CA LEU A 184 20.39 -8.46 -15.67
C LEU A 184 19.17 -8.30 -16.55
N THR A 185 18.61 -9.40 -17.04
CA THR A 185 17.44 -9.41 -17.92
C THR A 185 16.24 -10.00 -17.19
N ASN A 186 15.11 -9.30 -17.15
CA ASN A 186 13.88 -9.85 -16.56
C ASN A 186 13.48 -11.16 -17.27
N LEU A 187 13.11 -12.17 -16.48
CA LEU A 187 12.94 -13.55 -16.96
C LEU A 187 11.93 -13.68 -18.10
N GLU A 188 10.81 -12.95 -18.01
CA GLU A 188 9.76 -12.95 -19.04
C GLU A 188 10.31 -12.49 -20.39
N TYR A 189 11.09 -11.40 -20.42
CA TYR A 189 11.68 -10.88 -21.65
C TYR A 189 12.83 -11.75 -22.17
N ALA A 190 13.61 -12.38 -21.29
CA ALA A 190 14.64 -13.33 -21.69
C ALA A 190 14.03 -14.56 -22.40
N LYS A 191 12.88 -15.04 -21.92
CA LYS A 191 12.15 -16.18 -22.51
C LYS A 191 11.39 -15.79 -23.77
N ASP A 192 10.71 -14.65 -23.72
CA ASP A 192 9.89 -14.13 -24.82
C ASP A 192 10.26 -12.66 -25.12
N PRO A 193 11.15 -12.42 -26.09
CA PRO A 193 11.50 -11.07 -26.53
C PRO A 193 10.34 -10.28 -27.16
N ALA A 194 9.19 -10.90 -27.45
CA ALA A 194 7.99 -10.21 -27.94
C ALA A 194 7.09 -9.69 -26.80
N ALA A 195 7.38 -10.03 -25.55
CA ALA A 195 6.62 -9.57 -24.40
C ALA A 195 6.55 -8.04 -24.33
N ALA A 196 5.39 -7.51 -23.95
CA ALA A 196 5.14 -6.07 -23.88
C ALA A 196 6.15 -5.37 -22.95
N PRO A 197 7.05 -4.53 -23.48
CA PRO A 197 8.25 -4.11 -22.76
C PRO A 197 8.00 -3.08 -21.66
N ALA A 198 6.90 -2.33 -21.77
CA ALA A 198 6.49 -1.30 -20.82
C ALA A 198 5.50 -1.81 -19.76
N GLU A 199 5.12 -3.08 -19.79
CA GLU A 199 4.31 -3.69 -18.74
C GLU A 199 5.17 -4.11 -17.55
N LYS A 200 4.59 -4.07 -16.35
CA LYS A 200 5.23 -4.59 -15.14
C LYS A 200 5.41 -6.11 -15.26
N ARG A 201 6.55 -6.61 -14.79
CA ARG A 201 6.86 -8.04 -14.72
C ARG A 201 5.94 -8.73 -13.71
N THR A 202 5.78 -10.04 -13.87
CA THR A 202 5.04 -10.86 -12.91
C THR A 202 5.68 -10.75 -11.52
N PHE A 203 4.83 -10.48 -10.52
CA PHE A 203 5.18 -10.40 -9.10
C PHE A 203 6.35 -9.43 -8.77
N ALA A 204 6.27 -8.23 -9.35
CA ALA A 204 7.27 -7.15 -9.20
C ALA A 204 7.21 -6.43 -7.84
N ARG A 205 7.31 -7.18 -6.74
CA ARG A 205 7.40 -6.64 -5.37
C ARG A 205 8.85 -6.42 -4.95
N ASN A 206 9.15 -5.22 -4.47
CA ASN A 206 10.37 -4.91 -3.73
C ASN A 206 10.28 -5.47 -2.29
N PHE A 207 11.42 -5.54 -1.59
CA PHE A 207 11.51 -5.86 -0.16
C PHE A 207 10.73 -7.09 0.33
N ARG A 208 10.94 -8.24 -0.32
CA ARG A 208 10.40 -9.52 0.17
C ARG A 208 11.49 -10.57 0.37
N PRO A 209 11.27 -11.52 1.30
CA PRO A 209 12.04 -12.75 1.36
C PRO A 209 11.98 -13.46 0.00
N SER A 210 13.13 -13.86 -0.52
CA SER A 210 13.22 -14.64 -1.76
C SER A 210 14.45 -15.53 -1.68
N LEU A 211 14.29 -16.77 -2.12
CA LEU A 211 15.39 -17.67 -2.43
C LEU A 211 15.88 -17.39 -3.85
N ALA A 212 17.20 -17.43 -4.02
CA ALA A 212 17.84 -17.29 -5.31
C ALA A 212 18.99 -18.29 -5.42
N ARG A 213 19.17 -18.85 -6.61
CA ARG A 213 20.36 -19.65 -6.93
C ARG A 213 21.58 -18.74 -7.04
N THR A 214 22.48 -18.79 -6.07
CA THR A 214 23.67 -17.92 -6.04
C THR A 214 24.75 -18.36 -7.02
N ASP A 215 24.74 -19.63 -7.42
CA ASP A 215 25.72 -20.27 -8.31
C ASP A 215 25.44 -20.03 -9.80
N LYS A 216 24.27 -19.49 -10.16
CA LYS A 216 23.83 -19.40 -11.56
C LYS A 216 24.03 -18.01 -12.16
N PHE A 217 25.09 -17.93 -12.99
CA PHE A 217 25.45 -16.84 -13.88
C PHE A 217 25.82 -17.38 -15.26
N ILE A 218 25.31 -16.76 -16.32
CA ILE A 218 25.72 -17.02 -17.70
C ILE A 218 27.05 -16.31 -17.96
N ARG A 219 28.03 -17.00 -18.53
CA ARG A 219 29.36 -16.43 -18.84
C ARG A 219 29.91 -16.80 -20.21
N ALA A 220 29.08 -17.36 -21.08
CA ALA A 220 29.54 -17.94 -22.35
C ALA A 220 29.87 -16.89 -23.42
N ARG A 221 29.29 -15.68 -23.35
CA ARG A 221 29.42 -14.69 -24.42
C ARG A 221 30.69 -13.85 -24.30
N ARG A 222 31.47 -13.85 -25.38
CA ARG A 222 32.55 -12.91 -25.65
C ARG A 222 32.07 -11.97 -26.77
N LEU A 223 32.00 -10.68 -26.46
CA LEU A 223 31.40 -9.66 -27.31
C LEU A 223 32.40 -9.10 -28.31
N THR A 224 31.89 -8.75 -29.49
CA THR A 224 32.60 -8.01 -30.54
C THR A 224 32.70 -6.52 -30.21
N SER A 225 33.59 -5.78 -30.90
CA SER A 225 33.71 -4.33 -30.78
C SER A 225 32.40 -3.58 -31.01
N LEU A 226 31.56 -4.06 -31.94
CA LEU A 226 30.24 -3.50 -32.21
C LEU A 226 29.29 -3.70 -31.03
N GLU A 227 29.25 -4.91 -30.45
CA GLU A 227 28.39 -5.22 -29.31
C GLU A 227 28.80 -4.47 -28.05
N VAL A 228 30.11 -4.38 -27.77
CA VAL A 228 30.62 -3.54 -26.67
C VAL A 228 30.25 -2.07 -26.89
N SER A 229 30.36 -1.58 -28.13
CA SER A 229 29.97 -0.21 -28.47
C SER A 229 28.47 0.03 -28.31
N ARG A 230 27.61 -0.95 -28.62
CA ARG A 230 26.16 -0.86 -28.37
C ARG A 230 25.84 -0.73 -26.88
N ILE A 231 26.51 -1.50 -26.03
CA ILE A 231 26.40 -1.36 -24.56
C ILE A 231 26.89 0.02 -24.11
N ASN A 232 28.07 0.44 -24.58
CA ASN A 232 28.63 1.76 -24.26
C ASN A 232 27.72 2.92 -24.71
N ARG A 233 27.01 2.78 -25.83
CA ARG A 233 26.01 3.77 -26.29
C ARG A 233 24.87 3.91 -25.28
N VAL A 234 24.38 2.81 -24.71
CA VAL A 234 23.37 2.85 -23.65
C VAL A 234 23.91 3.55 -22.40
N LEU A 235 25.10 3.15 -21.93
CA LEU A 235 25.75 3.73 -20.75
C LEU A 235 25.92 5.25 -20.91
N LYS A 236 26.49 5.69 -22.04
CA LYS A 236 26.71 7.10 -22.34
C LYS A 236 25.40 7.89 -22.41
N ALA A 237 24.38 7.35 -23.08
CA ALA A 237 23.09 8.03 -23.23
C ALA A 237 22.32 8.19 -21.91
N ARG A 238 22.65 7.38 -20.89
CA ARG A 238 22.00 7.40 -19.57
C ARG A 238 22.84 8.07 -18.48
N ALA A 239 24.10 8.40 -18.76
CA ALA A 239 24.93 9.21 -17.88
C ALA A 239 24.30 10.58 -17.61
N ARG A 240 24.64 11.21 -16.48
CA ARG A 240 24.18 12.56 -16.15
C ARG A 240 25.06 13.62 -16.80
N ARG A 241 26.36 13.55 -16.54
CA ARG A 241 27.33 14.60 -16.92
C ARG A 241 28.66 14.04 -17.40
N TYR A 242 29.18 13.00 -16.74
CA TYR A 242 30.52 12.47 -17.02
C TYR A 242 30.50 11.03 -17.53
N VAL A 243 31.32 10.79 -18.54
CA VAL A 243 31.71 9.47 -19.04
C VAL A 243 33.23 9.41 -19.14
N ALA A 244 33.82 8.25 -18.87
CA ALA A 244 35.26 8.04 -18.99
C ALA A 244 35.58 6.69 -19.61
N ALA A 245 36.70 6.63 -20.32
CA ALA A 245 37.17 5.45 -21.01
C ALA A 245 38.70 5.38 -20.97
N GLY A 246 39.26 4.18 -21.17
CA GLY A 246 40.71 3.99 -21.23
C GLY A 246 41.36 4.55 -22.50
N ARG A 247 40.57 4.81 -23.55
CA ARG A 247 41.01 5.43 -24.80
C ARG A 247 39.96 6.42 -25.31
N ARG A 248 40.39 7.42 -26.06
CA ARG A 248 39.56 8.54 -26.51
C ARG A 248 38.46 8.10 -27.48
N GLU A 249 38.80 7.19 -28.38
CA GLU A 249 37.90 6.63 -29.40
C GLU A 249 36.70 5.89 -28.80
N TRP A 250 36.84 5.29 -27.61
CA TRP A 250 35.75 4.58 -26.93
C TRP A 250 34.68 5.52 -26.35
N LEU A 251 34.95 6.84 -26.29
CA LEU A 251 34.00 7.84 -25.79
C LEU A 251 32.92 8.21 -26.81
N GLN A 252 33.05 7.76 -28.07
CA GLN A 252 32.07 7.97 -29.14
C GLN A 252 31.50 6.62 -29.63
N PRO A 253 30.83 5.84 -28.76
CA PRO A 253 30.27 4.55 -29.15
C PRO A 253 29.27 4.63 -30.29
N GLU A 254 28.60 5.78 -30.48
CA GLU A 254 27.67 6.05 -31.57
C GLU A 254 28.28 5.98 -32.98
N ASP A 255 29.60 6.16 -33.12
CA ASP A 255 30.28 6.09 -34.42
C ASP A 255 30.29 4.66 -34.98
N LEU A 256 30.38 3.66 -34.09
CA LEU A 256 30.33 2.24 -34.46
C LEU A 256 28.93 1.64 -34.26
N ALA A 257 28.26 1.96 -33.15
CA ALA A 257 26.94 1.44 -32.79
C ALA A 257 25.80 2.25 -33.44
N VAL A 258 25.78 2.29 -34.77
CA VAL A 258 24.73 2.95 -35.57
C VAL A 258 23.41 2.16 -35.48
N GLY A 259 22.27 2.85 -35.61
CA GLY A 259 20.93 2.26 -35.60
C GLY A 259 19.98 2.91 -34.59
N SER A 260 18.78 2.36 -34.49
CA SER A 260 17.76 2.83 -33.56
C SER A 260 18.07 2.41 -32.11
N TRP A 261 17.38 3.03 -31.14
CA TRP A 261 17.48 2.63 -29.74
C TRP A 261 16.98 1.19 -29.51
N ALA A 262 15.97 0.77 -30.26
CA ALA A 262 15.37 -0.56 -30.15
C ALA A 262 16.33 -1.66 -30.64
N ASP A 263 17.14 -1.38 -31.66
CA ASP A 263 18.09 -2.35 -32.23
C ASP A 263 19.15 -2.80 -31.21
N LEU A 264 19.44 -1.97 -30.21
CA LEU A 264 20.40 -2.26 -29.13
C LEU A 264 19.98 -3.48 -28.28
N ALA A 265 18.67 -3.79 -28.24
CA ALA A 265 18.13 -4.89 -27.46
C ALA A 265 18.73 -6.25 -27.84
N THR A 266 18.99 -6.45 -29.14
CA THR A 266 19.53 -7.70 -29.69
C THR A 266 20.85 -8.11 -29.03
N THR A 267 21.72 -7.14 -28.75
CA THR A 267 23.01 -7.36 -28.10
C THR A 267 22.87 -7.72 -26.62
N LEU A 268 21.79 -7.28 -25.96
CA LEU A 268 21.60 -7.46 -24.53
C LEU A 268 20.88 -8.77 -24.18
N LEU A 269 20.24 -9.45 -25.14
CA LEU A 269 19.53 -10.70 -24.88
C LEU A 269 20.51 -11.82 -24.49
N PRO A 270 20.20 -12.61 -23.45
CA PRO A 270 21.01 -13.77 -23.07
C PRO A 270 20.85 -14.92 -24.09
N PRO A 271 21.82 -15.86 -24.16
CA PRO A 271 21.70 -17.09 -24.95
C PRO A 271 20.46 -17.91 -24.54
N ARG A 272 19.59 -18.21 -25.52
CA ARG A 272 18.30 -18.90 -25.28
C ARG A 272 18.46 -20.31 -24.68
N ASP A 273 19.54 -20.98 -25.02
CA ASP A 273 19.89 -22.33 -24.56
C ASP A 273 20.39 -22.38 -23.10
N GLN A 274 20.68 -21.23 -22.48
CA GLN A 274 21.22 -21.15 -21.12
C GLN A 274 20.21 -20.66 -20.08
N LEU A 275 18.92 -20.57 -20.42
CA LEU A 275 17.87 -20.06 -19.54
C LEU A 275 17.37 -21.07 -18.49
N TRP A 276 17.72 -22.35 -18.62
CA TRP A 276 17.20 -23.45 -17.80
C TRP A 276 17.40 -23.26 -16.28
N GLY A 277 18.41 -22.49 -15.87
CA GLY A 277 18.74 -22.26 -14.46
C GLY A 277 18.02 -21.08 -13.77
N PHE A 278 17.18 -20.33 -14.50
CA PHE A 278 16.57 -19.08 -14.01
C PHE A 278 15.04 -19.12 -13.91
N GLY A 279 14.42 -20.28 -14.13
CA GLY A 279 12.97 -20.48 -13.97
C GLY A 279 12.64 -21.73 -13.18
N GLY A 280 11.40 -22.22 -13.32
CA GLY A 280 10.92 -23.42 -12.64
C GLY A 280 10.36 -23.14 -11.24
N GLU A 281 10.23 -24.21 -10.46
CA GLU A 281 9.73 -24.19 -9.08
C GLU A 281 10.82 -24.73 -8.15
N THR A 282 10.96 -24.12 -6.98
CA THR A 282 11.91 -24.51 -5.92
C THR A 282 11.14 -25.09 -4.75
N PHE A 283 11.60 -26.25 -4.26
CA PHE A 283 11.09 -26.87 -3.05
C PHE A 283 12.25 -27.08 -2.07
N VAL A 284 12.09 -26.65 -0.82
CA VAL A 284 13.07 -26.85 0.25
C VAL A 284 12.42 -27.61 1.40
N GLY A 285 12.92 -28.81 1.70
CA GLY A 285 12.50 -29.57 2.87
C GLY A 285 13.33 -29.20 4.10
N TYR A 286 12.66 -28.91 5.20
CA TYR A 286 13.30 -28.64 6.49
C TYR A 286 13.32 -29.88 7.39
N ARG A 287 14.16 -29.84 8.43
CA ARG A 287 14.33 -30.96 9.37
C ARG A 287 13.07 -31.27 10.18
N ASP A 288 12.18 -30.30 10.33
CA ASP A 288 10.87 -30.45 11.01
C ASP A 288 9.79 -31.04 10.08
N GLY A 289 10.13 -31.37 8.83
CA GLY A 289 9.21 -31.90 7.84
C GLY A 289 8.43 -30.85 7.07
N SER A 290 8.58 -29.55 7.40
CA SER A 290 7.96 -28.48 6.63
C SER A 290 8.62 -28.33 5.25
N VAL A 291 7.84 -27.84 4.28
CA VAL A 291 8.30 -27.61 2.91
C VAL A 291 8.07 -26.15 2.54
N HIS A 292 9.12 -25.48 2.08
CA HIS A 292 9.00 -24.17 1.43
C HIS A 292 8.90 -24.35 -0.07
N TYR A 293 7.90 -23.70 -0.66
CA TYR A 293 7.71 -23.59 -2.11
C TYR A 293 8.08 -22.18 -2.57
N GLN A 294 8.67 -22.08 -3.76
CA GLN A 294 8.86 -20.82 -4.44
C GLN A 294 8.81 -20.99 -5.96
N ASP A 295 8.04 -20.17 -6.67
CA ASP A 295 8.05 -20.15 -8.13
C ASP A 295 9.20 -19.30 -8.72
N ALA A 296 9.28 -19.25 -10.05
CA ALA A 296 10.30 -18.49 -10.80
C ALA A 296 10.29 -16.98 -10.52
N PHE A 297 9.17 -16.44 -10.05
CA PHE A 297 9.03 -15.03 -9.69
C PHE A 297 9.11 -14.82 -8.19
N GLY A 298 9.36 -15.86 -7.40
CA GLY A 298 9.53 -15.78 -5.96
C GLY A 298 8.23 -15.81 -5.14
N ARG A 299 7.10 -16.23 -5.72
CA ARG A 299 5.84 -16.42 -4.98
C ARG A 299 5.93 -17.70 -4.16
N THR A 300 5.49 -17.64 -2.92
CA THR A 300 5.52 -18.76 -1.97
C THR A 300 4.24 -19.58 -1.94
N GLU A 301 3.25 -19.19 -2.76
CA GLU A 301 2.08 -19.99 -3.08
C GLU A 301 1.75 -19.90 -4.58
N LYS A 302 1.00 -20.88 -5.08
CA LYS A 302 0.52 -20.89 -6.46
C LYS A 302 -0.63 -19.91 -6.63
N GLU A 303 -0.74 -19.35 -7.83
CA GLU A 303 -1.91 -18.57 -8.21
C GLU A 303 -3.18 -19.40 -8.11
N ARG A 304 -4.27 -18.75 -7.71
CA ARG A 304 -5.57 -19.40 -7.58
C ARG A 304 -6.40 -19.09 -8.81
N GLU A 305 -6.59 -20.09 -9.68
CA GLU A 305 -7.36 -19.97 -10.92
C GLU A 305 -8.77 -19.41 -10.70
N ALA A 306 -9.41 -19.75 -9.57
CA ALA A 306 -10.72 -19.23 -9.20
C ALA A 306 -10.77 -17.68 -9.08
N LEU A 307 -9.63 -17.04 -8.84
CA LEU A 307 -9.51 -15.58 -8.73
C LEU A 307 -9.15 -14.91 -10.06
N LYS A 308 -8.80 -15.66 -11.11
CA LYS A 308 -8.46 -15.10 -12.43
C LYS A 308 -9.72 -14.76 -13.22
N LYS A 309 -9.59 -13.77 -14.10
CA LYS A 309 -10.63 -13.32 -15.02
C LYS A 309 -10.11 -13.39 -16.45
N ALA A 310 -10.94 -13.90 -17.36
CA ALA A 310 -10.68 -13.77 -18.78
C ALA A 310 -10.81 -12.30 -19.20
N LEU A 311 -9.83 -11.81 -19.94
CA LEU A 311 -9.92 -10.48 -20.53
C LEU A 311 -10.98 -10.45 -21.64
N PRO A 312 -11.72 -9.34 -21.80
CA PRO A 312 -12.65 -9.19 -22.92
C PRO A 312 -11.91 -9.32 -24.25
N VAL A 313 -12.44 -10.15 -25.17
CA VAL A 313 -11.88 -10.32 -26.53
C VAL A 313 -12.14 -9.09 -27.41
N ARG A 314 -13.13 -8.27 -27.04
CA ARG A 314 -13.52 -7.03 -27.71
C ARG A 314 -13.61 -5.91 -26.68
N ASP A 315 -13.53 -4.67 -27.14
CA ASP A 315 -13.78 -3.51 -26.28
C ASP A 315 -15.19 -3.57 -25.67
N LEU A 316 -15.28 -3.23 -24.39
CA LEU A 316 -16.54 -3.18 -23.66
C LEU A 316 -17.43 -2.06 -24.20
N ALA A 317 -18.72 -2.35 -24.39
CA ALA A 317 -19.71 -1.33 -24.71
C ALA A 317 -19.93 -0.40 -23.50
N PRO A 318 -20.38 0.86 -23.70
CA PRO A 318 -20.57 1.82 -22.61
C PRO A 318 -21.48 1.34 -21.46
N GLY A 319 -22.47 0.50 -21.77
CA GLY A 319 -23.43 -0.06 -20.80
C GLY A 319 -22.96 -1.33 -20.09
N ASP A 320 -21.91 -1.98 -20.59
CA ASP A 320 -21.43 -3.25 -20.05
C ASP A 320 -20.87 -3.08 -18.63
N PRO A 321 -20.92 -4.11 -17.78
CA PRO A 321 -20.22 -4.11 -16.50
C PRO A 321 -18.73 -3.82 -16.71
N CYS A 322 -18.17 -2.90 -15.91
CA CYS A 322 -16.77 -2.56 -16.05
C CYS A 322 -15.86 -3.75 -15.67
N GLY A 323 -14.84 -4.03 -16.49
CA GLY A 323 -13.90 -5.13 -16.27
C GLY A 323 -13.13 -5.06 -14.93
N CYS A 324 -13.03 -3.89 -14.30
CA CYS A 324 -12.40 -3.73 -12.99
C CYS A 324 -13.24 -4.27 -11.82
N GLY A 325 -14.46 -4.76 -12.05
CA GLY A 325 -15.29 -5.38 -11.00
C GLY A 325 -15.98 -4.39 -10.05
N SER A 326 -15.95 -3.09 -10.33
CA SER A 326 -16.56 -2.04 -9.49
C SER A 326 -18.09 -2.12 -9.34
N GLY A 327 -18.78 -2.96 -10.11
CA GLY A 327 -20.25 -2.98 -10.22
C GLY A 327 -20.84 -1.85 -11.08
N GLN A 328 -20.07 -0.83 -11.43
CA GLN A 328 -20.51 0.28 -12.26
C GLN A 328 -20.45 -0.04 -13.78
N PRO A 329 -21.35 0.55 -14.60
CA PRO A 329 -21.24 0.49 -16.05
C PRO A 329 -19.89 1.07 -16.53
N TYR A 330 -19.33 0.50 -17.60
CA TYR A 330 -18.02 0.88 -18.13
C TYR A 330 -17.91 2.40 -18.38
N ARG A 331 -18.97 3.02 -18.93
CA ARG A 331 -19.05 4.47 -19.18
C ARG A 331 -18.88 5.34 -17.92
N LEU A 332 -19.35 4.83 -16.77
CA LEU A 332 -19.27 5.52 -15.48
C LEU A 332 -18.04 5.09 -14.67
N CYS A 333 -17.20 4.21 -15.21
CA CYS A 333 -16.05 3.65 -14.51
C CYS A 333 -14.75 3.85 -15.30
N CYS A 334 -14.19 2.81 -15.90
CA CYS A 334 -12.87 2.86 -16.53
C CYS A 334 -12.83 3.53 -17.90
N HIS A 335 -13.97 3.80 -18.55
CA HIS A 335 -14.02 4.42 -19.88
C HIS A 335 -13.29 5.76 -19.92
N THR A 336 -13.49 6.63 -18.92
CA THR A 336 -12.86 7.96 -18.86
C THR A 336 -11.45 7.94 -18.28
N ARG A 337 -10.90 6.77 -17.92
CA ARG A 337 -9.62 6.64 -17.22
C ARG A 337 -8.53 6.19 -18.19
N PRO A 338 -7.32 6.79 -18.13
CA PRO A 338 -6.13 6.20 -18.74
C PRO A 338 -5.90 4.77 -18.22
N PRO A 339 -5.39 3.84 -19.04
CA PRO A 339 -5.14 2.45 -18.62
C PRO A 339 -4.33 2.32 -17.33
N THR A 340 -3.33 3.18 -17.13
CA THR A 340 -2.46 3.19 -15.94
C THR A 340 -3.17 3.55 -14.63
N LEU A 341 -4.33 4.22 -14.70
CA LEU A 341 -5.15 4.58 -13.55
C LEU A 341 -6.35 3.63 -13.34
N ARG A 342 -6.40 2.51 -14.08
CA ARG A 342 -7.44 1.49 -13.93
C ARG A 342 -6.95 0.43 -12.93
N PRO A 343 -7.79 -0.03 -11.99
CA PRO A 343 -7.54 -1.29 -11.30
C PRO A 343 -7.44 -2.44 -12.30
N ILE A 344 -6.74 -3.50 -11.92
CA ILE A 344 -6.49 -4.65 -12.79
C ILE A 344 -7.79 -5.37 -13.21
N TRP A 345 -7.82 -5.91 -14.44
CA TRP A 345 -8.98 -6.60 -15.02
C TRP A 345 -8.80 -8.11 -15.11
N THR A 346 -7.59 -8.63 -14.89
CA THR A 346 -7.24 -10.04 -15.01
C THR A 346 -7.53 -10.85 -13.74
N GLU A 347 -7.97 -10.19 -12.66
CA GLU A 347 -8.29 -10.82 -11.39
C GLU A 347 -9.59 -10.29 -10.81
N ARG A 348 -10.25 -11.12 -9.99
CA ARG A 348 -11.40 -10.72 -9.19
C ARG A 348 -10.99 -9.56 -8.28
N SER A 349 -11.72 -8.46 -8.43
CA SER A 349 -11.59 -7.25 -7.64
C SER A 349 -11.93 -7.46 -6.17
N ILE A 350 -11.61 -6.47 -5.34
CA ILE A 350 -11.95 -6.46 -3.90
C ILE A 350 -13.46 -6.66 -3.70
N ARG A 351 -14.29 -5.93 -4.46
CA ARG A 351 -15.75 -6.05 -4.40
C ARG A 351 -16.22 -7.46 -4.80
N GLU A 352 -15.72 -8.00 -5.91
CA GLU A 352 -16.11 -9.34 -6.36
C GLU A 352 -15.73 -10.42 -5.33
N ARG A 353 -14.57 -10.30 -4.68
CA ARG A 353 -14.16 -11.21 -3.60
C ARG A 353 -15.08 -11.09 -2.38
N ASN A 354 -15.44 -9.88 -1.95
CA ASN A 354 -16.37 -9.68 -0.85
C ASN A 354 -17.78 -10.22 -1.14
N LEU A 355 -18.28 -10.08 -2.38
CA LEU A 355 -19.58 -10.66 -2.76
C LEU A 355 -19.57 -12.20 -2.70
N VAL A 356 -18.48 -12.82 -3.15
CA VAL A 356 -18.29 -14.27 -3.04
C VAL A 356 -18.23 -14.68 -1.57
N PHE A 357 -17.50 -13.92 -0.75
CA PHE A 357 -17.39 -14.17 0.68
C PHE A 357 -18.75 -14.06 1.39
N PHE A 358 -19.53 -13.03 1.06
CA PHE A 358 -20.88 -12.81 1.58
C PHE A 358 -21.81 -13.96 1.26
N ASN A 359 -21.89 -14.35 -0.01
CA ASN A 359 -22.71 -15.49 -0.42
C ASN A 359 -22.25 -16.79 0.26
N GLY A 360 -20.94 -16.97 0.44
CA GLY A 360 -20.38 -18.08 1.19
C GLY A 360 -20.81 -18.08 2.65
N ILE A 361 -20.74 -16.94 3.35
CA ILE A 361 -21.23 -16.80 4.73
C ILE A 361 -22.71 -17.15 4.82
N LEU A 362 -23.54 -16.60 3.93
CA LEU A 362 -24.98 -16.88 3.94
C LEU A 362 -25.28 -18.37 3.77
N SER A 363 -24.55 -19.05 2.88
CA SER A 363 -24.71 -20.48 2.62
C SER A 363 -24.18 -21.35 3.76
N ILE A 364 -22.98 -21.09 4.28
CA ILE A 364 -22.37 -21.84 5.39
C ILE A 364 -23.21 -21.70 6.67
N LEU A 365 -23.74 -20.50 6.93
CA LEU A 365 -24.61 -20.22 8.07
C LEU A 365 -26.09 -20.56 7.80
N GLN A 366 -26.43 -21.05 6.61
CA GLN A 366 -27.78 -21.45 6.18
C GLN A 366 -28.82 -20.32 6.27
N MET A 367 -28.38 -19.07 6.16
CA MET A 367 -29.24 -17.89 6.15
C MET A 367 -30.03 -17.79 4.83
N ASP A 368 -29.45 -18.27 3.73
CA ASP A 368 -30.13 -18.42 2.43
C ASP A 368 -31.21 -19.50 2.43
N GLN A 369 -31.22 -20.37 3.43
CA GLN A 369 -32.24 -21.41 3.68
C GLN A 369 -33.29 -20.97 4.72
N GLY A 370 -33.28 -19.70 5.13
CA GLY A 370 -34.28 -19.11 6.01
C GLY A 370 -33.89 -19.04 7.49
N LYS A 371 -32.66 -19.39 7.89
CA LYS A 371 -32.19 -19.12 9.26
C LYS A 371 -32.03 -17.63 9.50
N ASP A 372 -32.70 -17.13 10.53
CA ASP A 372 -32.48 -15.78 11.02
C ASP A 372 -31.21 -15.70 11.89
N TRP A 373 -30.83 -14.47 12.26
CA TRP A 373 -29.63 -14.24 13.06
C TRP A 373 -29.69 -14.87 14.46
N THR A 374 -30.89 -15.07 15.02
CA THR A 374 -31.08 -15.72 16.32
C THR A 374 -30.83 -17.22 16.20
N ALA A 375 -31.36 -17.87 15.16
CA ALA A 375 -31.10 -19.27 14.86
C ALA A 375 -29.60 -19.52 14.62
N VAL A 376 -28.93 -18.64 13.85
CA VAL A 376 -27.48 -18.70 13.65
C VAL A 376 -26.73 -18.68 14.99
N ARG A 377 -27.03 -17.73 15.89
CA ARG A 377 -26.36 -17.63 17.20
C ARG A 377 -26.63 -18.79 18.14
N ARG A 378 -27.75 -19.50 17.99
CA ARG A 378 -28.07 -20.71 18.76
C ARG A 378 -27.33 -21.93 18.22
N GLU A 379 -27.17 -22.03 16.90
CA GLU A 379 -26.71 -23.26 16.24
C GLU A 379 -25.28 -23.18 15.67
N LEU A 380 -24.59 -22.04 15.81
CA LEU A 380 -23.25 -21.82 15.26
C LEU A 380 -22.22 -22.89 15.69
N THR A 381 -21.70 -23.64 14.74
CA THR A 381 -20.72 -24.69 15.03
C THR A 381 -19.28 -24.24 14.79
N GLU A 382 -18.33 -24.95 15.43
CA GLU A 382 -16.89 -24.76 15.17
C GLU A 382 -16.51 -25.01 13.71
N GLU A 383 -17.16 -25.96 13.05
CA GLU A 383 -16.92 -26.25 11.62
C GLU A 383 -17.35 -25.06 10.75
N GLN A 384 -18.51 -24.46 11.01
CA GLN A 384 -18.94 -23.28 10.25
C GLN A 384 -17.98 -22.10 10.42
N ILE A 385 -17.47 -21.88 11.64
CA ILE A 385 -16.44 -20.84 11.89
C ILE A 385 -15.18 -21.16 11.07
N ARG A 386 -14.70 -22.41 11.13
CA ARG A 386 -13.52 -22.88 10.38
C ARG A 386 -13.69 -22.72 8.87
N GLU A 387 -14.85 -23.09 8.32
CA GLU A 387 -15.15 -22.99 6.90
C GLU A 387 -15.17 -21.54 6.42
N VAL A 388 -15.78 -20.63 7.18
CA VAL A 388 -15.80 -19.20 6.83
C VAL A 388 -14.39 -18.59 6.86
N TYR A 389 -13.58 -18.87 7.89
CA TYR A 389 -12.19 -18.38 7.92
C TYR A 389 -11.34 -19.00 6.81
N SER A 390 -11.55 -20.28 6.49
CA SER A 390 -10.91 -20.94 5.35
C SER A 390 -11.30 -20.30 4.03
N LEU A 391 -12.57 -19.92 3.85
CA LEU A 391 -13.05 -19.21 2.67
C LEU A 391 -12.43 -17.81 2.57
N HIS A 392 -12.32 -17.08 3.68
CA HIS A 392 -11.66 -15.78 3.70
C HIS A 392 -10.19 -15.90 3.26
N GLU A 393 -9.46 -16.86 3.83
CA GLU A 393 -8.09 -17.17 3.41
C GLU A 393 -8.04 -17.59 1.93
N ALA A 394 -9.01 -18.39 1.46
CA ALA A 394 -9.13 -18.84 0.07
C ALA A 394 -9.30 -17.66 -0.94
N LEU A 395 -9.90 -16.56 -0.52
CA LEU A 395 -10.13 -15.37 -1.35
C LEU A 395 -8.97 -14.37 -1.31
N TRP A 396 -8.11 -14.45 -0.31
CA TRP A 396 -7.01 -13.50 -0.07
C TRP A 396 -5.64 -14.16 0.04
N PRO A 397 -5.12 -14.79 -1.03
CA PRO A 397 -3.73 -15.28 -1.06
C PRO A 397 -2.75 -14.21 -0.55
N LEU A 398 -1.75 -14.61 0.25
CA LEU A 398 -0.70 -13.72 0.77
C LEU A 398 0.10 -13.04 -0.35
N GLU A 399 0.17 -13.68 -1.53
CA GLU A 399 0.84 -13.12 -2.71
C GLU A 399 -0.05 -12.17 -3.55
N THR A 400 -1.25 -11.81 -3.06
CA THR A 400 -2.16 -10.85 -3.73
C THR A 400 -1.53 -9.45 -3.84
N ASP A 401 -1.35 -8.92 -5.05
CA ASP A 401 -0.97 -7.51 -5.26
C ASP A 401 -2.16 -6.58 -4.94
N LEU A 402 -2.34 -6.26 -3.66
CA LEU A 402 -3.44 -5.42 -3.18
C LEU A 402 -3.42 -4.04 -3.83
N LEU A 403 -2.23 -3.45 -4.05
CA LEU A 403 -2.13 -2.15 -4.70
C LEU A 403 -2.73 -2.20 -6.11
N ALA A 404 -2.51 -3.26 -6.89
CA ALA A 404 -3.10 -3.41 -8.22
C ALA A 404 -4.65 -3.49 -8.21
N LEU A 405 -5.23 -4.01 -7.14
CA LEU A 405 -6.69 -4.11 -6.95
C LEU A 405 -7.32 -2.82 -6.42
N LEU A 406 -6.56 -2.00 -5.70
CA LEU A 406 -7.04 -0.75 -5.12
C LEU A 406 -7.37 0.30 -6.20
N PRO A 407 -8.36 1.18 -5.94
CA PRO A 407 -8.57 2.39 -6.74
C PRO A 407 -7.27 3.21 -6.83
N LYS A 408 -7.08 3.92 -7.94
CA LYS A 408 -5.94 4.82 -8.14
C LYS A 408 -6.34 6.28 -7.85
N PRO A 409 -5.39 7.20 -7.64
CA PRO A 409 -5.66 8.63 -7.47
C PRO A 409 -6.18 9.27 -8.78
N ASP A 410 -7.41 8.95 -9.14
CA ASP A 410 -8.09 9.35 -10.39
C ASP A 410 -8.97 10.60 -10.24
N GLY A 411 -8.94 11.24 -9.07
CA GLY A 411 -9.69 12.45 -8.74
C GLY A 411 -11.16 12.25 -8.39
N ARG A 412 -11.66 11.01 -8.32
CA ARG A 412 -13.00 10.75 -7.78
C ARG A 412 -13.05 10.99 -6.26
N PRO A 413 -14.19 11.46 -5.73
CA PRO A 413 -14.36 11.62 -4.29
C PRO A 413 -14.33 10.27 -3.58
N ARG A 414 -13.38 10.13 -2.66
CA ARG A 414 -13.24 8.96 -1.78
C ARG A 414 -12.77 9.39 -0.40
N ALA A 415 -13.10 8.59 0.61
CA ALA A 415 -12.51 8.73 1.94
C ALA A 415 -12.07 7.39 2.52
N ILE A 416 -10.92 7.35 3.20
CA ILE A 416 -10.55 6.27 4.11
C ILE A 416 -11.27 6.53 5.43
N TYR A 417 -12.08 5.58 5.88
CA TYR A 417 -12.58 5.58 7.25
C TYR A 417 -11.55 4.91 8.15
N THR A 418 -11.12 5.60 9.21
CA THR A 418 -10.25 5.05 10.26
C THR A 418 -10.88 5.31 11.62
N GLY A 419 -11.24 4.24 12.32
CA GLY A 419 -12.06 4.33 13.52
C GLY A 419 -12.43 2.95 14.03
N SER A 420 -13.45 2.88 14.87
CA SER A 420 -13.93 1.60 15.40
C SER A 420 -14.64 0.80 14.30
N LEU A 421 -14.23 -0.45 14.09
CA LEU A 421 -14.92 -1.42 13.21
C LEU A 421 -15.99 -2.23 13.95
N HIS A 422 -16.39 -1.80 15.15
CA HIS A 422 -17.46 -2.49 15.88
C HIS A 422 -18.80 -2.34 15.14
N PRO A 423 -19.64 -3.41 15.03
CA PRO A 423 -20.92 -3.37 14.32
C PRO A 423 -21.84 -2.22 14.77
N GLN A 424 -21.84 -1.90 16.05
CA GLN A 424 -22.64 -0.79 16.60
C GLN A 424 -22.03 0.60 16.32
N SER A 425 -20.72 0.71 16.12
CA SER A 425 -20.04 1.98 15.85
C SER A 425 -20.12 2.37 14.38
N ILE A 426 -19.95 1.40 13.48
CA ILE A 426 -19.90 1.64 12.04
C ILE A 426 -21.24 2.18 11.53
N VAL A 427 -22.35 1.69 12.09
CA VAL A 427 -23.71 2.09 11.76
C VAL A 427 -24.00 3.54 12.17
N GLU A 428 -23.37 4.02 13.25
CA GLU A 428 -23.65 5.35 13.78
C GLU A 428 -23.27 6.48 12.81
N PHE A 429 -22.06 6.41 12.24
CA PHE A 429 -21.54 7.48 11.37
C PHE A 429 -20.93 7.01 10.06
N ALA A 430 -20.27 5.85 10.02
CA ALA A 430 -19.51 5.44 8.84
C ALA A 430 -20.44 5.08 7.66
N ILE A 431 -21.55 4.38 7.90
CA ILE A 431 -22.54 4.10 6.86
C ILE A 431 -23.02 5.41 6.21
N GLY A 432 -23.48 6.36 7.03
CA GLY A 432 -23.93 7.68 6.58
C GLY A 432 -22.84 8.57 5.96
N ALA A 433 -21.57 8.36 6.32
CA ALA A 433 -20.45 9.17 5.80
C ALA A 433 -20.26 9.02 4.28
N SER A 434 -20.65 7.89 3.69
CA SER A 434 -20.56 7.66 2.23
C SER A 434 -21.37 8.68 1.42
N ALA A 435 -22.47 9.20 1.96
CA ALA A 435 -23.24 10.26 1.31
C ALA A 435 -22.49 11.58 1.18
N TYR A 436 -21.55 11.85 2.08
CA TYR A 436 -20.83 13.12 2.15
C TYR A 436 -19.50 13.08 1.40
N PHE A 437 -18.82 11.94 1.43
CA PHE A 437 -17.45 11.82 0.94
C PHE A 437 -17.30 11.02 -0.36
N GLY A 438 -18.37 10.40 -0.87
CA GLY A 438 -18.32 9.49 -2.02
C GLY A 438 -18.01 8.06 -1.59
N GLU A 439 -17.18 7.36 -2.34
CA GLU A 439 -16.80 5.98 -2.02
C GLU A 439 -15.98 5.94 -0.72
N LEU A 440 -16.46 5.20 0.28
CA LEU A 440 -15.70 4.97 1.51
C LEU A 440 -14.84 3.72 1.38
N ILE A 441 -13.58 3.82 1.77
CA ILE A 441 -12.68 2.68 1.92
C ILE A 441 -12.64 2.35 3.40
N VAL A 442 -13.03 1.12 3.72
CA VAL A 442 -13.14 0.60 5.09
C VAL A 442 -12.35 -0.69 5.16
N GLU A 443 -11.61 -0.93 6.25
CA GLU A 443 -10.88 -2.18 6.46
C GLU A 443 -11.85 -3.31 6.84
N ASN A 444 -11.60 -4.51 6.33
CA ASN A 444 -12.36 -5.72 6.62
C ASN A 444 -12.05 -6.21 8.05
N PRO A 445 -13.05 -6.51 8.90
CA PRO A 445 -12.81 -6.93 10.29
C PRO A 445 -12.21 -8.34 10.41
N PHE A 446 -12.33 -9.18 9.37
CA PHE A 446 -11.83 -10.56 9.43
C PHE A 446 -10.31 -10.62 9.44
N VAL A 447 -9.75 -11.29 10.46
CA VAL A 447 -8.32 -11.61 10.50
C VAL A 447 -7.97 -12.67 9.45
N HIS A 448 -6.80 -12.52 8.83
CA HIS A 448 -6.30 -13.49 7.86
C HIS A 448 -5.60 -14.66 8.56
N ALA A 449 -6.22 -15.85 8.55
CA ALA A 449 -5.74 -17.05 9.26
C ALA A 449 -4.27 -17.39 8.94
N GLY A 450 -3.87 -17.31 7.67
CA GLY A 450 -2.49 -17.56 7.23
C GLY A 450 -1.42 -16.61 7.79
N THR A 451 -1.80 -15.51 8.45
CA THR A 451 -0.84 -14.59 9.11
C THR A 451 -0.75 -14.78 10.63
N ILE A 452 -1.62 -15.63 11.19
CA ILE A 452 -1.67 -15.91 12.63
C ILE A 452 -0.83 -17.16 12.94
N ALA A 453 -0.12 -17.14 14.07
CA ALA A 453 0.64 -18.30 14.54
C ALA A 453 -0.29 -19.49 14.79
N GLN A 454 0.12 -20.71 14.44
CA GLN A 454 -0.73 -21.91 14.43
C GLN A 454 -1.57 -22.09 15.70
N LYS A 455 -0.95 -21.95 16.88
CA LYS A 455 -1.59 -22.05 18.21
C LYS A 455 -2.70 -21.02 18.49
N PHE A 456 -2.85 -20.01 17.65
CA PHE A 456 -3.89 -18.98 17.75
C PHE A 456 -4.71 -18.88 16.46
N ARG A 457 -4.51 -19.76 15.46
CA ARG A 457 -5.22 -19.63 14.18
C ARG A 457 -6.70 -19.94 14.34
N PRO A 458 -7.60 -19.15 13.73
CA PRO A 458 -9.04 -19.41 13.80
C PRO A 458 -9.47 -20.68 13.07
N THR A 459 -8.69 -21.15 12.09
CA THR A 459 -8.96 -22.41 11.38
C THR A 459 -8.60 -23.65 12.22
N GLU A 460 -7.62 -23.53 13.12
CA GLU A 460 -7.19 -24.59 14.04
C GLU A 460 -7.98 -24.56 15.35
N HIS A 461 -8.27 -23.35 15.85
CA HIS A 461 -8.93 -23.10 17.13
C HIS A 461 -10.22 -22.28 16.98
N PRO A 462 -11.22 -22.73 16.19
CA PRO A 462 -12.43 -21.96 15.89
C PRO A 462 -13.26 -21.60 17.12
N ARG A 463 -13.27 -22.46 18.15
CA ARG A 463 -14.01 -22.22 19.41
C ARG A 463 -13.60 -20.91 20.10
N ALA A 464 -12.30 -20.61 20.11
CA ALA A 464 -11.76 -19.39 20.72
C ALA A 464 -12.22 -18.12 19.96
N TYR A 465 -12.66 -18.25 18.71
CA TYR A 465 -13.09 -17.13 17.89
C TYR A 465 -14.60 -16.92 17.87
N HIS A 466 -15.40 -17.71 18.61
CA HIS A 466 -16.87 -17.68 18.52
C HIS A 466 -17.45 -16.27 18.66
N LEU A 467 -17.05 -15.51 19.68
CA LEU A 467 -17.59 -14.17 19.92
C LEU A 467 -17.06 -13.13 18.92
N GLU A 468 -15.81 -13.26 18.50
CA GLU A 468 -15.22 -12.38 17.48
C GLU A 468 -15.81 -12.64 16.09
N PHE A 469 -16.16 -13.89 15.81
CA PHE A 469 -16.84 -14.32 14.60
C PHE A 469 -18.22 -13.68 14.49
N LEU A 470 -19.04 -13.73 15.56
CA LEU A 470 -20.35 -13.06 15.59
C LEU A 470 -20.21 -11.56 15.33
N LYS A 471 -19.21 -10.91 15.94
CA LYS A 471 -18.91 -9.48 15.73
C LYS A 471 -18.54 -9.20 14.26
N SER A 472 -17.62 -9.99 13.70
CA SER A 472 -17.15 -9.82 12.32
C SER A 472 -18.27 -10.06 11.29
N VAL A 473 -19.08 -11.11 11.47
CA VAL A 473 -20.21 -11.41 10.58
C VAL A 473 -21.28 -10.33 10.70
N ALA A 474 -21.66 -9.89 11.90
CA ALA A 474 -22.65 -8.82 12.06
C ALA A 474 -22.21 -7.51 11.40
N PHE A 475 -20.93 -7.13 11.54
CA PHE A 475 -20.36 -5.99 10.80
C PHE A 475 -20.52 -6.19 9.29
N PHE A 476 -20.13 -7.37 8.82
CA PHE A 476 -20.10 -7.68 7.40
C PHE A 476 -21.51 -7.63 6.79
N LEU A 477 -22.50 -8.25 7.45
CA LEU A 477 -23.91 -8.20 7.04
C LEU A 477 -24.42 -6.75 6.94
N ASN A 478 -24.09 -5.89 7.90
CA ASN A 478 -24.52 -4.48 7.92
C ASN A 478 -23.92 -3.65 6.76
N VAL A 479 -22.71 -3.98 6.32
CA VAL A 479 -21.96 -3.20 5.31
C VAL A 479 -22.16 -3.71 3.89
N MET A 480 -22.48 -4.99 3.71
CA MET A 480 -22.52 -5.61 2.38
C MET A 480 -23.49 -4.99 1.37
N PRO A 481 -24.70 -4.47 1.73
CA PRO A 481 -25.53 -3.75 0.77
C PRO A 481 -24.84 -2.51 0.18
N MET A 482 -24.02 -1.83 0.97
CA MET A 482 -23.22 -0.68 0.52
C MET A 482 -22.04 -1.11 -0.37
N VAL A 483 -21.44 -2.27 -0.08
CA VAL A 483 -20.38 -2.86 -0.92
C VAL A 483 -20.92 -3.27 -2.28
N ASP A 484 -22.09 -3.91 -2.30
CA ASP A 484 -22.76 -4.28 -3.55
C ASP A 484 -23.13 -3.01 -4.35
N ALA A 485 -23.63 -1.96 -3.71
CA ALA A 485 -23.90 -0.69 -4.37
C ALA A 485 -22.66 0.09 -4.83
N GLY A 486 -21.45 -0.30 -4.41
CA GLY A 486 -20.19 0.40 -4.71
C GLY A 486 -20.01 1.72 -3.94
N LEU A 487 -20.69 1.86 -2.81
CA LEU A 487 -20.55 2.99 -1.88
C LEU A 487 -19.47 2.75 -0.83
N ILE A 488 -19.23 1.47 -0.49
CA ILE A 488 -18.12 1.04 0.37
C ILE A 488 -17.21 0.09 -0.43
N ASN A 489 -15.91 0.36 -0.41
CA ASN A 489 -14.87 -0.57 -0.82
C ASN A 489 -14.23 -1.18 0.42
N LEU A 490 -14.66 -2.40 0.76
CA LEU A 490 -14.24 -3.10 1.96
C LEU A 490 -12.91 -3.85 1.70
N VAL A 491 -11.79 -3.27 2.12
CA VAL A 491 -10.44 -3.74 1.77
C VAL A 491 -9.87 -4.62 2.88
N PRO A 492 -9.14 -5.70 2.59
CA PRO A 492 -8.36 -6.40 3.61
C PRO A 492 -7.23 -5.52 4.15
N ASP A 493 -6.73 -5.83 5.35
CA ASP A 493 -5.55 -5.16 5.92
C ASP A 493 -4.33 -5.31 4.99
N PRO A 494 -3.76 -4.21 4.44
CA PRO A 494 -2.56 -4.24 3.63
C PRO A 494 -1.37 -4.96 4.27
N LEU A 495 -1.27 -4.96 5.60
CA LEU A 495 -0.23 -5.64 6.36
C LEU A 495 -0.29 -7.18 6.24
N THR A 496 -1.38 -7.71 5.71
CA THR A 496 -1.54 -9.14 5.40
C THR A 496 -0.61 -9.58 4.28
N PHE A 497 -0.47 -8.74 3.24
CA PHE A 497 0.15 -9.12 1.97
C PHE A 497 1.61 -8.67 1.83
N ASP A 498 2.08 -7.78 2.71
CA ASP A 498 3.42 -7.22 2.68
C ASP A 498 4.06 -7.30 4.08
N TYR A 499 4.92 -8.31 4.26
CA TYR A 499 5.64 -8.54 5.51
C TYR A 499 6.53 -7.35 5.91
N HIS A 500 7.16 -6.71 4.92
CA HIS A 500 8.04 -5.58 5.18
C HIS A 500 7.21 -4.39 5.66
N LEU A 501 6.13 -4.05 4.94
CA LEU A 501 5.18 -3.01 5.35
C LEU A 501 4.66 -3.25 6.78
N ARG A 502 4.30 -4.50 7.11
CA ARG A 502 3.85 -4.89 8.46
C ARG A 502 4.90 -4.61 9.52
N ARG A 503 6.15 -5.04 9.30
CA ARG A 503 7.24 -4.85 10.26
C ARG A 503 7.53 -3.38 10.51
N GLU A 504 7.67 -2.59 9.43
CA GLU A 504 7.97 -1.16 9.54
C GLU A 504 6.82 -0.40 10.21
N THR A 505 5.57 -0.69 9.83
CA THR A 505 4.39 -0.06 10.43
C THR A 505 4.27 -0.39 11.92
N MET A 506 4.56 -1.62 12.32
CA MET A 506 4.56 -2.00 13.74
C MET A 506 5.60 -1.21 14.54
N ALA A 507 6.81 -1.05 14.00
CA ALA A 507 7.86 -0.26 14.65
C ALA A 507 7.47 1.23 14.77
N MET A 508 6.89 1.81 13.72
CA MET A 508 6.42 3.20 13.72
C MET A 508 5.28 3.41 14.73
N ALA A 509 4.34 2.47 14.82
CA ALA A 509 3.24 2.54 15.79
C ALA A 509 3.75 2.43 17.23
N GLN A 510 4.73 1.58 17.50
CA GLN A 510 5.37 1.47 18.82
C GLN A 510 6.08 2.77 19.21
N GLU A 511 6.85 3.37 18.31
CA GLU A 511 7.54 4.65 18.55
C GLU A 511 6.53 5.78 18.83
N ARG A 512 5.45 5.87 18.04
CA ARG A 512 4.43 6.91 18.23
C ARG A 512 3.65 6.76 19.54
N THR A 513 3.37 5.54 19.98
CA THR A 513 2.60 5.29 21.21
C THR A 513 3.30 5.88 22.45
N GLY A 514 4.63 5.99 22.44
CA GLY A 514 5.38 6.70 23.49
C GLY A 514 5.07 8.20 23.58
N GLY A 515 4.51 8.81 22.53
CA GLY A 515 4.27 10.25 22.43
C GLY A 515 2.80 10.70 22.57
N ILE A 516 1.82 9.79 22.54
CA ILE A 516 0.38 10.11 22.70
C ILE A 516 -0.26 9.00 23.55
N PRO A 517 -0.48 9.20 24.86
CA PRO A 517 -1.14 8.18 25.68
C PRO A 517 -2.62 8.07 25.33
N ILE A 518 -3.10 6.87 25.05
CA ILE A 518 -4.54 6.60 24.89
C ILE A 518 -5.20 6.70 26.27
N ARG A 519 -6.11 7.66 26.44
CA ARG A 519 -6.89 7.83 27.68
C ARG A 519 -8.34 7.51 27.39
N LEU A 520 -8.88 6.49 28.06
CA LEU A 520 -10.26 6.05 27.86
C LEU A 520 -11.30 7.14 28.16
N ARG A 521 -10.95 8.09 29.04
CA ARG A 521 -11.80 9.26 29.34
C ARG A 521 -12.01 10.18 28.12
N ASP A 522 -11.02 10.24 27.23
CA ASP A 522 -11.03 11.10 26.05
C ASP A 522 -11.71 10.40 24.85
N GLU A 523 -12.18 9.16 25.03
CA GLU A 523 -12.84 8.33 24.02
C GLU A 523 -14.19 7.79 24.55
N PRO A 524 -15.23 8.65 24.67
CA PRO A 524 -16.51 8.27 25.27
C PRO A 524 -17.24 7.16 24.50
N ARG A 525 -17.10 7.12 23.17
CA ARG A 525 -17.67 6.05 22.33
C ARG A 525 -16.99 4.72 22.60
N LEU A 526 -15.66 4.71 22.70
CA LEU A 526 -14.91 3.50 23.06
C LEU A 526 -15.27 3.00 24.46
N LYS A 527 -15.39 3.90 25.43
CA LYS A 527 -15.81 3.57 26.79
C LYS A 527 -17.18 2.90 26.82
N GLU A 528 -18.13 3.39 26.02
CA GLU A 528 -19.47 2.79 25.94
C GLU A 528 -19.43 1.40 25.30
N LEU A 529 -18.66 1.19 24.23
CA LEU A 529 -18.49 -0.14 23.63
C LEU A 529 -17.89 -1.15 24.61
N LEU A 530 -16.87 -0.74 25.37
CA LEU A 530 -16.28 -1.59 26.40
C LEU A 530 -17.28 -1.95 27.49
N ARG A 531 -18.14 -1.00 27.90
CA ARG A 531 -19.21 -1.24 28.87
C ARG A 531 -20.22 -2.25 28.32
N LEU A 532 -20.61 -2.14 27.06
CA LEU A 532 -21.52 -3.08 26.40
C LEU A 532 -20.92 -4.47 26.26
N ASP A 533 -19.64 -4.58 25.85
CA ASP A 533 -18.94 -5.87 25.78
C ASP A 533 -18.83 -6.53 27.17
N GLN A 534 -18.54 -5.75 28.22
CA GLN A 534 -18.55 -6.25 29.61
C GLN A 534 -19.94 -6.73 30.05
N MET A 535 -21.00 -5.99 29.71
CA MET A 535 -22.37 -6.43 30.01
C MET A 535 -22.71 -7.74 29.31
N ARG A 536 -22.31 -7.91 28.04
CA ARG A 536 -22.51 -9.17 27.30
C ARG A 536 -21.82 -10.34 27.99
N ASP A 537 -20.58 -10.15 28.47
CA ASP A 537 -19.86 -11.20 29.19
C ASP A 537 -20.65 -11.68 30.42
N VAL A 538 -21.19 -10.75 31.20
CA VAL A 538 -22.01 -11.07 32.37
C VAL A 538 -23.27 -11.85 31.98
N LEU A 539 -23.92 -11.48 30.87
CA LEU A 539 -25.10 -12.21 30.37
C LEU A 539 -24.76 -13.66 29.99
N MET A 540 -23.55 -13.90 29.48
CA MET A 540 -23.10 -15.21 28.96
C MET A 540 -22.37 -16.09 30.00
N TRP A 541 -22.26 -15.66 31.26
CA TRP A 541 -21.62 -16.45 32.30
C TRP A 541 -22.27 -17.83 32.51
N PRO A 542 -21.51 -18.84 32.98
CA PRO A 542 -22.07 -20.14 33.33
C PRO A 542 -23.26 -19.99 34.29
N LYS A 543 -24.31 -20.79 34.08
CA LYS A 543 -25.58 -20.67 34.82
C LYS A 543 -25.39 -20.63 36.33
N GLY A 544 -24.57 -21.51 36.90
CA GLY A 544 -24.29 -21.53 38.34
C GLY A 544 -23.61 -20.26 38.86
N ALA A 545 -22.70 -19.66 38.08
CA ALA A 545 -22.04 -18.41 38.43
C ALA A 545 -23.00 -17.21 38.38
N ARG A 546 -23.90 -17.16 37.38
CA ARG A 546 -24.96 -16.16 37.30
C ARG A 546 -25.88 -16.23 38.52
N ASP A 547 -26.28 -17.43 38.91
CA ASP A 547 -27.20 -17.65 40.03
C ASP A 547 -26.59 -17.25 41.37
N ALA A 548 -25.33 -17.60 41.59
CA ALA A 548 -24.60 -17.18 42.78
C ALA A 548 -24.51 -15.66 42.84
N ARG A 549 -24.20 -14.99 41.72
CA ARG A 549 -24.12 -13.53 41.65
C ARG A 549 -25.46 -12.84 41.90
N LEU A 550 -26.55 -13.39 41.37
CA LEU A 550 -27.90 -12.86 41.60
C LEU A 550 -28.28 -12.97 43.07
N ARG A 551 -28.01 -14.10 43.72
CA ARG A 551 -28.26 -14.27 45.17
C ARG A 551 -27.36 -13.38 46.03
N GLU A 552 -26.14 -13.10 45.61
CA GLU A 552 -25.25 -12.15 46.29
C GLU A 552 -25.75 -10.70 46.19
N GLY A 553 -26.20 -10.29 45.01
CA GLY A 553 -26.71 -8.92 44.76
C GLY A 553 -28.12 -8.67 45.28
N PHE A 554 -28.93 -9.74 45.41
CA PHE A 554 -30.31 -9.71 45.90
C PHE A 554 -30.53 -10.83 46.93
N PRO A 555 -30.12 -10.62 48.20
CA PRO A 555 -30.15 -11.67 49.23
C PRO A 555 -31.56 -12.17 49.59
N ASP A 556 -32.58 -11.32 49.41
CA ASP A 556 -33.98 -11.61 49.73
C ASP A 556 -34.76 -12.21 48.54
N LEU A 557 -34.07 -12.59 47.46
CA LEU A 557 -34.70 -13.12 46.25
C LEU A 557 -35.16 -14.56 46.48
N ASP A 558 -36.47 -14.81 46.37
CA ASP A 558 -37.05 -16.15 46.39
C ASP A 558 -36.84 -16.89 45.06
N ASP A 559 -37.20 -18.18 45.02
CA ASP A 559 -36.96 -19.02 43.84
C ASP A 559 -37.77 -18.57 42.61
N ASP A 560 -38.98 -18.03 42.82
CA ASP A 560 -39.82 -17.47 41.76
C ASP A 560 -39.22 -16.16 41.19
N GLY A 561 -38.72 -15.27 42.06
CA GLY A 561 -37.98 -14.08 41.69
C GLY A 561 -36.70 -14.41 40.92
N LEU A 562 -35.97 -15.45 41.35
CA LEU A 562 -34.79 -15.95 40.63
C LEU A 562 -35.15 -16.48 39.24
N ALA A 563 -36.26 -17.22 39.10
CA ALA A 563 -36.75 -17.69 37.82
C ALA A 563 -37.17 -16.53 36.89
N GLY A 564 -37.79 -15.49 37.44
CA GLY A 564 -38.13 -14.26 36.73
C GLY A 564 -36.88 -13.53 36.20
N MET A 565 -35.87 -13.34 37.05
CA MET A 565 -34.60 -12.71 36.65
C MET A 565 -33.85 -13.50 35.59
N ARG A 566 -33.81 -14.83 35.68
CA ARG A 566 -33.24 -15.69 34.62
C ARG A 566 -33.94 -15.46 33.29
N SER A 567 -35.27 -15.43 33.30
CA SER A 567 -36.07 -15.23 32.08
C SER A 567 -35.81 -13.85 31.46
N ALA A 568 -35.61 -12.82 32.28
CA ALA A 568 -35.21 -11.50 31.82
C ALA A 568 -33.80 -11.50 31.21
N ILE A 569 -32.83 -12.19 31.83
CA ILE A 569 -31.46 -12.32 31.30
C ILE A 569 -31.46 -13.05 29.95
N GLU A 570 -32.19 -14.16 29.81
CA GLU A 570 -32.27 -14.86 28.53
C GLU A 570 -32.92 -14.00 27.45
N ARG A 571 -33.93 -13.19 27.79
CA ARG A 571 -34.49 -12.20 26.86
C ARG A 571 -33.47 -11.15 26.44
N MET A 572 -32.70 -10.60 27.39
CA MET A 572 -31.63 -9.64 27.10
C MET A 572 -30.53 -10.23 26.21
N LYS A 573 -30.17 -11.51 26.41
CA LYS A 573 -29.24 -12.24 25.54
C LYS A 573 -29.79 -12.38 24.12
N GLU A 574 -31.07 -12.72 23.99
CA GLU A 574 -31.71 -12.87 22.69
C GLU A 574 -31.81 -11.53 21.93
N GLU A 575 -32.10 -10.44 22.65
CA GLU A 575 -32.19 -9.08 22.09
C GLU A 575 -30.82 -8.50 21.68
N ASP A 576 -29.72 -8.86 22.36
CA ASP A 576 -28.37 -8.42 21.97
C ASP A 576 -27.86 -9.23 20.77
N PRO A 577 -27.66 -8.62 19.59
CA PRO A 577 -27.26 -9.34 18.37
C PRO A 577 -25.83 -9.89 18.43
N LEU A 578 -25.03 -9.54 19.42
CA LEU A 578 -23.64 -10.00 19.57
C LEU A 578 -23.46 -10.99 20.73
N ALA A 579 -24.50 -11.26 21.51
CA ALA A 579 -24.46 -12.29 22.55
C ALA A 579 -24.61 -13.68 21.93
N ALA A 580 -23.72 -14.61 22.30
CA ALA A 580 -23.89 -16.02 21.95
C ALA A 580 -25.09 -16.60 22.71
N LEU A 581 -25.87 -17.43 22.02
CA LEU A 581 -27.05 -18.09 22.60
C LEU A 581 -26.79 -19.55 22.97
N GLN A 582 -25.55 -20.01 22.75
CA GLN A 582 -25.09 -21.32 23.20
C GLN A 582 -24.68 -21.29 24.66
N ASP A 583 -24.93 -22.41 25.35
CA ASP A 583 -24.40 -22.63 26.68
C ASP A 583 -22.94 -23.12 26.61
N GLY A 584 -22.18 -22.92 27.68
CA GLY A 584 -20.84 -23.49 27.83
C GLY A 584 -19.73 -22.82 27.00
N ILE A 585 -19.97 -21.62 26.44
CA ILE A 585 -18.96 -20.91 25.63
C ILE A 585 -17.67 -20.58 26.40
N PHE A 586 -17.76 -20.45 27.74
CA PHE A 586 -16.64 -20.18 28.65
C PHE A 586 -16.23 -21.42 29.46
N GLU A 587 -16.78 -22.61 29.17
CA GLU A 587 -16.39 -23.86 29.83
C GLU A 587 -15.06 -24.38 29.26
N GLY A 588 -14.25 -25.05 30.08
CA GLY A 588 -12.97 -25.63 29.65
C GLY A 588 -11.71 -24.97 30.22
N GLY A 589 -11.83 -24.04 31.18
CA GLY A 589 -10.67 -23.45 31.86
C GLY A 589 -9.82 -22.62 30.92
N GLU A 590 -8.50 -22.83 30.90
CA GLU A 590 -7.56 -22.12 30.01
C GLU A 590 -7.86 -22.35 28.52
N ASP A 591 -8.40 -23.53 28.16
CA ASP A 591 -8.78 -23.88 26.77
C ASP A 591 -10.17 -23.31 26.37
N GLY A 592 -10.92 -22.77 27.33
CA GLY A 592 -12.24 -22.13 27.12
C GLY A 592 -12.16 -20.62 26.84
N GLY A 593 -10.94 -20.07 26.70
CA GLY A 593 -10.72 -18.65 26.46
C GLY A 593 -11.32 -18.15 25.15
N GLN A 594 -11.97 -16.99 25.20
CA GLN A 594 -12.51 -16.31 24.02
C GLN A 594 -11.60 -15.17 23.58
N MET A 595 -11.28 -15.14 22.29
CA MET A 595 -10.56 -14.05 21.64
C MET A 595 -11.45 -12.80 21.62
N ARG A 596 -10.89 -11.67 22.04
CA ARG A 596 -11.55 -10.36 22.01
C ARG A 596 -10.67 -9.37 21.26
N LEU A 597 -11.08 -9.00 20.04
CA LEU A 597 -10.36 -7.99 19.28
C LEU A 597 -11.06 -6.64 19.41
N MET A 598 -10.29 -5.63 19.79
CA MET A 598 -10.72 -4.24 19.73
C MET A 598 -10.03 -3.58 18.54
N GLN A 599 -10.73 -3.54 17.41
CA GLN A 599 -10.18 -3.05 16.14
C GLN A 599 -10.49 -1.56 15.97
N MET A 600 -9.43 -0.75 16.03
CA MET A 600 -9.42 0.64 15.56
C MET A 600 -8.55 0.72 14.31
N SER A 601 -9.17 0.43 13.17
CA SER A 601 -8.50 0.14 11.91
C SER A 601 -8.96 1.06 10.77
N PRO A 602 -8.10 1.34 9.78
CA PRO A 602 -6.65 1.13 9.83
C PRO A 602 -5.97 2.01 10.89
N ASN A 603 -4.73 1.68 11.26
CA ASN A 603 -3.89 2.60 12.05
C ASN A 603 -3.53 3.88 11.26
N PHE A 604 -2.85 4.85 11.88
CA PHE A 604 -2.54 6.13 11.23
C PHE A 604 -1.72 5.95 9.96
N GLU A 605 -0.68 5.11 10.01
CA GLU A 605 0.20 4.83 8.87
C GLU A 605 -0.57 4.21 7.72
N ILE A 606 -1.39 3.19 8.00
CA ILE A 606 -2.16 2.49 6.97
C ILE A 606 -3.30 3.37 6.44
N ALA A 607 -3.89 4.23 7.28
CA ALA A 607 -4.84 5.24 6.82
C ALA A 607 -4.18 6.22 5.82
N MET A 608 -2.99 6.72 6.14
CA MET A 608 -2.21 7.59 5.26
C MET A 608 -1.76 6.86 3.98
N TYR A 609 -1.25 5.64 4.10
CA TYR A 609 -0.82 4.79 2.99
C TYR A 609 -1.96 4.55 2.00
N LEU A 610 -3.14 4.12 2.49
CA LEU A 610 -4.32 3.91 1.65
C LEU A 610 -4.84 5.22 1.07
N ALA A 611 -4.87 6.31 1.84
CA ALA A 611 -5.32 7.62 1.36
C ALA A 611 -4.46 8.12 0.20
N GLN A 612 -3.13 8.00 0.32
CA GLN A 612 -2.19 8.39 -0.73
C GLN A 612 -2.26 7.45 -1.95
N ALA A 613 -2.37 6.13 -1.73
CA ALA A 613 -2.48 5.15 -2.82
C ALA A 613 -3.77 5.28 -3.64
N THR A 614 -4.87 5.73 -3.02
CA THR A 614 -6.21 5.77 -3.64
C THR A 614 -6.69 7.18 -3.98
N GLY A 615 -5.97 8.21 -3.54
CA GLY A 615 -6.37 9.60 -3.67
C GLY A 615 -7.57 9.97 -2.81
N ALA A 616 -7.70 9.35 -1.65
CA ALA A 616 -8.81 9.56 -0.72
C ALA A 616 -8.48 10.62 0.35
N THR A 617 -9.52 11.27 0.88
CA THR A 617 -9.41 12.01 2.16
C THR A 617 -9.43 11.02 3.33
N ILE A 618 -9.14 11.49 4.55
CA ILE A 618 -9.24 10.68 5.76
C ILE A 618 -10.46 11.15 6.57
N VAL A 619 -11.28 10.20 7.02
CA VAL A 619 -12.42 10.44 7.90
C VAL A 619 -12.26 9.57 9.12
N THR A 620 -12.40 10.17 10.29
CA THR A 620 -12.34 9.44 11.56
C THR A 620 -13.47 9.87 12.48
N ASP A 621 -13.84 8.97 13.37
CA ASP A 621 -14.79 9.19 14.45
C ASP A 621 -14.16 8.89 15.83
N SER A 622 -12.82 8.75 15.85
CA SER A 622 -11.98 8.61 17.05
C SER A 622 -11.25 9.92 17.34
N ALA A 623 -11.32 10.37 18.59
CA ALA A 623 -10.61 11.56 19.05
C ALA A 623 -9.08 11.34 19.04
N PHE A 624 -8.63 10.15 19.39
CA PHE A 624 -7.23 9.75 19.38
C PHE A 624 -6.66 9.80 17.95
N ARG A 625 -7.33 9.17 16.98
CA ARG A 625 -6.89 9.23 15.58
C ARG A 625 -6.88 10.66 15.06
N TRP A 626 -7.84 11.48 15.47
CA TRP A 626 -7.86 12.90 15.13
C TRP A 626 -6.63 13.66 15.64
N GLN A 627 -6.15 13.37 16.86
CA GLN A 627 -4.91 13.96 17.39
C GLN A 627 -3.68 13.55 16.58
N GLU A 628 -3.59 12.29 16.16
CA GLU A 628 -2.50 11.81 15.29
C GLU A 628 -2.49 12.57 13.95
N ILE A 629 -3.67 12.73 13.34
CA ILE A 629 -3.84 13.50 12.10
C ILE A 629 -3.43 14.96 12.29
N LEU A 630 -3.87 15.61 13.38
CA LEU A 630 -3.51 17.00 13.67
C LEU A 630 -2.00 17.19 13.85
N ARG A 631 -1.32 16.23 14.49
CA ARG A 631 0.13 16.26 14.66
C ARG A 631 0.85 16.14 13.32
N ALA A 632 0.39 15.25 12.44
CA ALA A 632 0.94 15.10 11.09
C ALA A 632 0.58 16.25 10.13
N ALA A 633 -0.46 17.03 10.46
CA ALA A 633 -0.88 18.21 9.71
C ALA A 633 -0.13 19.51 10.10
N GLN A 634 0.73 19.46 11.13
CA GLN A 634 1.42 20.66 11.60
C GLN A 634 2.28 21.27 10.47
N PRO A 635 2.17 22.59 10.20
CA PRO A 635 2.92 23.22 9.15
C PRO A 635 4.43 23.06 9.36
N ARG A 636 5.14 22.64 8.32
CA ARG A 636 6.62 22.65 8.32
C ARG A 636 7.14 24.09 8.33
N ALA A 637 8.37 24.30 8.78
CA ALA A 637 8.99 25.62 8.77
C ALA A 637 8.96 26.22 7.34
N GLY A 638 8.43 27.45 7.21
CA GLY A 638 8.25 28.13 5.92
C GLY A 638 7.03 27.70 5.11
N ALA A 639 6.12 26.89 5.66
CA ALA A 639 4.89 26.50 4.99
C ALA A 639 3.93 27.69 4.75
N PRO A 640 3.10 27.63 3.68
CA PRO A 640 2.06 28.63 3.45
C PRO A 640 1.07 28.73 4.63
N PRO A 641 0.44 29.90 4.86
CA PRO A 641 -0.56 30.05 5.92
C PRO A 641 -1.75 29.12 5.69
N ALA A 642 -2.40 28.69 6.78
CA ALA A 642 -3.60 27.88 6.75
C ALA A 642 -4.70 28.53 5.87
N ARG A 643 -5.35 27.73 5.02
CA ARG A 643 -6.36 28.19 4.05
C ARG A 643 -7.75 27.72 4.45
N LEU A 644 -8.77 28.32 3.84
CA LEU A 644 -10.18 27.91 3.96
C LEU A 644 -10.74 27.95 5.40
N GLY A 645 -10.19 28.79 6.28
CA GLY A 645 -10.64 28.89 7.68
C GLY A 645 -12.12 29.24 7.84
N ARG A 646 -12.66 30.12 6.98
CA ARG A 646 -14.10 30.44 6.96
C ARG A 646 -14.95 29.20 6.66
N LEU A 647 -14.56 28.41 5.66
CA LEU A 647 -15.26 27.18 5.33
C LEU A 647 -15.17 26.16 6.48
N ALA A 648 -13.99 26.01 7.08
CA ALA A 648 -13.80 25.10 8.21
C ALA A 648 -14.73 25.45 9.38
N ALA A 649 -14.88 26.74 9.70
CA ALA A 649 -15.82 27.21 10.71
C ALA A 649 -17.29 26.91 10.35
N HIS A 650 -17.68 27.08 9.08
CA HIS A 650 -19.03 26.73 8.62
C HIS A 650 -19.32 25.23 8.74
N ILE A 651 -18.35 24.37 8.42
CA ILE A 651 -18.48 22.92 8.55
C ILE A 651 -18.58 22.53 10.04
N ALA A 652 -17.73 23.10 10.89
CA ALA A 652 -17.70 22.82 12.33
C ALA A 652 -18.99 23.22 13.07
N ASN A 653 -19.65 24.29 12.61
CA ASN A 653 -20.90 24.78 13.17
C ASN A 653 -22.15 24.10 12.61
N ALA A 654 -22.01 23.34 11.52
CA ALA A 654 -23.12 22.64 10.88
C ALA A 654 -23.46 21.33 11.61
N VAL A 655 -24.75 20.99 11.64
CA VAL A 655 -25.25 19.70 12.14
C VAL A 655 -25.67 18.85 10.95
N PHE A 656 -25.07 17.68 10.83
CA PHE A 656 -25.30 16.71 9.78
C PHE A 656 -26.16 15.58 10.32
N LEU A 657 -27.11 15.10 9.51
CA LEU A 657 -27.80 13.84 9.76
C LEU A 657 -27.07 12.70 9.05
N PHE A 658 -26.65 11.68 9.78
CA PHE A 658 -26.03 10.47 9.26
C PHE A 658 -27.05 9.33 9.28
N PRO A 659 -27.63 8.93 8.15
CA PRO A 659 -28.54 7.79 8.13
C PRO A 659 -27.82 6.51 8.58
N ASP A 660 -28.54 5.71 9.35
CA ASP A 660 -28.02 4.58 10.14
C ASP A 660 -28.40 3.21 9.56
N ASP A 661 -28.76 3.16 8.27
CA ASP A 661 -29.18 1.93 7.61
C ASP A 661 -28.66 1.89 6.18
N ALA A 662 -28.11 0.74 5.82
CA ALA A 662 -27.41 0.54 4.56
C ALA A 662 -28.37 0.64 3.36
N ASP A 663 -29.52 -0.03 3.41
CA ASP A 663 -30.45 -0.07 2.29
C ASP A 663 -31.05 1.32 1.98
N ARG A 664 -31.43 2.06 3.04
CA ARG A 664 -31.86 3.46 2.88
C ARG A 664 -30.75 4.33 2.32
N MET A 665 -29.50 4.14 2.76
CA MET A 665 -28.37 4.88 2.19
C MET A 665 -28.14 4.57 0.71
N VAL A 666 -28.27 3.30 0.30
CA VAL A 666 -28.25 2.92 -1.12
C VAL A 666 -29.35 3.63 -1.91
N SER A 667 -30.56 3.71 -1.36
CA SER A 667 -31.67 4.45 -1.99
C SER A 667 -31.36 5.95 -2.11
N LEU A 668 -30.86 6.58 -1.04
CA LEU A 668 -30.51 8.01 -1.05
C LEU A 668 -29.39 8.33 -2.05
N ALA A 669 -28.42 7.42 -2.21
CA ALA A 669 -27.36 7.56 -3.19
C ALA A 669 -27.89 7.46 -4.63
N ARG A 670 -28.84 6.53 -4.89
CA ARG A 670 -29.49 6.40 -6.21
C ARG A 670 -30.29 7.64 -6.59
N ASP A 671 -30.96 8.26 -5.62
CA ASP A 671 -31.70 9.51 -5.80
C ASP A 671 -30.81 10.72 -6.09
N GLY A 672 -29.51 10.63 -5.81
CA GLY A 672 -28.56 11.75 -5.96
C GLY A 672 -28.82 12.91 -4.99
N LEU A 673 -29.56 12.66 -3.89
CA LEU A 673 -30.02 13.72 -2.98
C LEU A 673 -28.85 14.50 -2.34
N LEU A 674 -27.74 13.81 -2.09
CA LEU A 674 -26.58 14.31 -1.36
C LEU A 674 -25.35 14.56 -2.25
N ASP A 675 -25.50 14.43 -3.58
CA ASP A 675 -24.45 14.57 -4.60
C ASP A 675 -23.64 15.87 -4.54
N ALA A 676 -24.21 16.93 -3.97
CA ALA A 676 -23.53 18.21 -3.85
C ALA A 676 -22.28 18.14 -2.95
N TYR A 677 -22.27 17.28 -1.93
CA TYR A 677 -21.12 17.17 -1.01
C TYR A 677 -19.90 16.51 -1.66
N PRO A 678 -19.99 15.30 -2.24
CA PRO A 678 -18.82 14.67 -2.85
C PRO A 678 -18.23 15.52 -3.99
N LYS A 679 -19.07 16.21 -4.76
CA LYS A 679 -18.63 17.15 -5.82
C LYS A 679 -17.83 18.31 -5.24
N LEU A 680 -18.36 18.97 -4.20
CA LEU A 680 -17.69 20.08 -3.52
C LEU A 680 -16.35 19.65 -2.90
N PHE A 681 -16.35 18.53 -2.17
CA PHE A 681 -15.14 18.02 -1.53
C PHE A 681 -14.09 17.53 -2.54
N ALA A 682 -14.49 16.93 -3.68
CA ALA A 682 -13.56 16.60 -4.76
C ALA A 682 -12.92 17.83 -5.41
N GLU A 683 -13.66 18.92 -5.59
CA GLU A 683 -13.09 20.20 -6.04
C GLU A 683 -12.07 20.75 -5.04
N MET A 684 -12.41 20.73 -3.76
CA MET A 684 -11.50 21.19 -2.69
C MET A 684 -10.24 20.35 -2.61
N PHE A 685 -10.37 19.02 -2.67
CA PHE A 685 -9.25 18.09 -2.63
C PHE A 685 -8.26 18.37 -3.77
N ARG A 686 -8.75 18.54 -5.00
CA ARG A 686 -7.92 18.88 -6.17
C ARG A 686 -7.26 20.26 -6.04
N TYR A 687 -7.99 21.23 -5.49
CA TYR A 687 -7.44 22.57 -5.24
C TYR A 687 -6.29 22.50 -4.22
N LEU A 688 -6.55 21.93 -3.04
CA LEU A 688 -5.57 21.80 -1.95
C LEU A 688 -4.35 20.97 -2.36
N GLY A 689 -4.54 19.91 -3.17
CA GLY A 689 -3.44 19.09 -3.67
C GLY A 689 -2.49 19.80 -4.65
N THR A 690 -2.85 20.97 -5.16
CA THR A 690 -2.01 21.72 -6.14
C THR A 690 -1.67 23.14 -5.69
N VAL A 691 -2.29 23.66 -4.64
CA VAL A 691 -2.15 25.06 -4.19
C VAL A 691 -0.77 25.39 -3.60
N ALA A 692 0.02 24.41 -3.17
CA ALA A 692 1.40 24.67 -2.76
C ALA A 692 2.31 24.98 -3.97
N LEU A 693 1.97 24.45 -5.16
CA LEU A 693 2.72 24.61 -6.39
C LEU A 693 2.17 25.70 -7.32
N ARG A 694 0.96 26.19 -7.03
CA ARG A 694 0.21 27.16 -7.84
C ARG A 694 -0.23 28.32 -6.97
N ASP A 695 -0.46 29.48 -7.57
CA ASP A 695 -0.98 30.62 -6.82
C ASP A 695 -2.40 30.37 -6.27
N ALA A 696 -2.70 31.05 -5.17
CA ALA A 696 -4.01 31.05 -4.54
C ALA A 696 -5.10 31.51 -5.52
N LYS A 697 -6.32 31.02 -5.33
CA LYS A 697 -7.51 31.49 -6.06
C LYS A 697 -8.50 32.19 -5.11
N PRO A 698 -8.33 33.48 -4.79
CA PRO A 698 -9.13 34.18 -3.78
C PRO A 698 -10.64 34.06 -4.02
N ASN A 699 -11.10 34.32 -5.24
CA ASN A 699 -12.52 34.22 -5.60
C ASN A 699 -13.11 32.81 -5.40
N PHE A 700 -12.29 31.78 -5.62
CA PHE A 700 -12.70 30.40 -5.37
C PHE A 700 -12.80 30.15 -3.86
N GLU A 701 -11.77 30.53 -3.10
CA GLU A 701 -11.73 30.37 -1.63
C GLU A 701 -12.89 31.10 -0.93
N ASP A 702 -13.15 32.34 -1.31
CA ASP A 702 -14.23 33.16 -0.72
C ASP A 702 -15.62 32.59 -1.01
N GLY A 703 -15.81 31.98 -2.19
CA GLY A 703 -17.09 31.40 -2.60
C GLY A 703 -17.42 30.06 -1.95
N LEU A 704 -16.43 29.31 -1.46
CA LEU A 704 -16.64 27.94 -0.96
C LEU A 704 -17.56 27.87 0.25
N ALA A 705 -17.42 28.77 1.23
CA ALA A 705 -18.25 28.77 2.44
C ALA A 705 -19.74 28.98 2.10
N ALA A 706 -20.05 29.90 1.17
CA ALA A 706 -21.41 30.15 0.72
C ALA A 706 -21.98 28.98 -0.11
N ARG A 707 -21.16 28.35 -0.95
CA ARG A 707 -21.54 27.14 -1.71
C ARG A 707 -21.88 25.99 -0.76
N PHE A 708 -21.03 25.74 0.23
CA PHE A 708 -21.26 24.74 1.27
C PHE A 708 -22.57 25.03 2.02
N ALA A 709 -22.77 26.26 2.51
CA ALA A 709 -23.96 26.60 3.28
C ALA A 709 -25.27 26.37 2.50
N ARG A 710 -25.30 26.73 1.21
CA ARG A 710 -26.46 26.46 0.33
C ARG A 710 -26.70 24.97 0.12
N ALA A 711 -25.64 24.22 -0.22
CA ALA A 711 -25.73 22.77 -0.42
C ALA A 711 -26.19 22.07 0.87
N HIS A 712 -25.62 22.46 2.02
CA HIS A 712 -25.95 21.91 3.32
C HIS A 712 -27.40 22.18 3.72
N ALA A 713 -27.85 23.43 3.63
CA ALA A 713 -29.23 23.79 3.96
C ALA A 713 -30.25 23.03 3.10
N SER A 714 -30.00 22.94 1.79
CA SER A 714 -30.86 22.19 0.86
C SER A 714 -30.92 20.70 1.22
N ALA A 715 -29.76 20.06 1.37
CA ALA A 715 -29.64 18.64 1.66
C ALA A 715 -30.29 18.26 3.00
N GLN A 716 -29.94 18.96 4.08
CA GLN A 716 -30.47 18.67 5.41
C GLN A 716 -31.98 18.96 5.51
N THR A 717 -32.48 19.96 4.79
CA THR A 717 -33.93 20.22 4.71
C THR A 717 -34.66 19.07 4.01
N ALA A 718 -34.08 18.53 2.93
CA ALA A 718 -34.68 17.42 2.21
C ALA A 718 -34.73 16.14 3.05
N LEU A 719 -33.65 15.82 3.77
CA LEU A 719 -33.62 14.69 4.71
C LEU A 719 -34.69 14.83 5.81
N ARG A 720 -34.83 16.03 6.40
CA ARG A 720 -35.88 16.31 7.40
C ARG A 720 -37.29 16.18 6.82
N LYS A 721 -37.52 16.68 5.60
CA LYS A 721 -38.82 16.56 4.91
C LYS A 721 -39.20 15.10 4.66
N ARG A 722 -38.22 14.25 4.35
CA ARG A 722 -38.40 12.80 4.19
C ARG A 722 -38.50 12.05 5.53
N ARG A 723 -38.26 12.73 6.66
CA ARG A 723 -38.18 12.13 8.00
C ARG A 723 -37.18 10.97 8.05
N GLU A 724 -36.05 11.13 7.34
CA GLU A 724 -34.98 10.14 7.38
C GLU A 724 -34.49 10.00 8.83
N PRO A 725 -34.46 8.79 9.38
CA PRO A 725 -33.83 8.55 10.67
C PRO A 725 -32.31 8.44 10.51
N GLY A 726 -31.62 8.61 11.62
CA GLY A 726 -30.17 8.60 11.67
C GLY A 726 -29.64 9.40 12.85
N ASN A 727 -28.33 9.50 12.90
CA ASN A 727 -27.60 10.12 13.99
C ASN A 727 -27.24 11.56 13.65
N ALA A 728 -27.49 12.48 14.57
CA ALA A 728 -26.96 13.84 14.45
C ALA A 728 -25.45 13.83 14.73
N GLY A 729 -24.67 14.51 13.90
CA GLY A 729 -23.22 14.64 14.06
C GLY A 729 -22.71 16.01 13.63
N ARG A 730 -21.53 16.38 14.14
CA ARG A 730 -20.76 17.56 13.74
C ARG A 730 -19.43 17.11 13.16
N MET A 731 -18.88 17.92 12.27
CA MET A 731 -17.63 17.63 11.59
C MET A 731 -16.59 18.70 11.85
N SER A 732 -15.45 18.31 12.40
CA SER A 732 -14.23 19.12 12.38
C SER A 732 -13.42 18.78 11.13
N CYS A 733 -12.64 19.72 10.62
CA CYS A 733 -11.83 19.50 9.42
C CYS A 733 -10.47 20.16 9.52
N VAL A 734 -9.52 19.57 8.80
CA VAL A 734 -8.17 20.09 8.59
C VAL A 734 -7.97 20.22 7.09
N PHE A 735 -7.63 21.43 6.66
CA PHE A 735 -7.23 21.74 5.29
C PHE A 735 -5.77 22.17 5.32
N ALA A 736 -4.88 21.24 5.01
CA ALA A 736 -3.44 21.46 5.08
C ALA A 736 -2.92 21.87 3.70
N PRO A 737 -2.52 23.14 3.47
CA PRO A 737 -2.02 23.57 2.16
C PRO A 737 -0.72 22.88 1.75
N SER A 738 0.13 22.52 2.74
CA SER A 738 1.30 21.67 2.56
C SER A 738 1.01 20.17 2.70
N GLY A 739 -0.26 19.81 2.91
CA GLY A 739 -0.72 18.46 3.17
C GLY A 739 -0.46 17.94 4.58
N ILE A 740 -1.24 16.93 4.94
CA ILE A 740 -0.93 15.98 6.00
C ILE A 740 0.13 15.05 5.39
N GLN A 741 1.32 15.02 6.00
CA GLN A 741 2.47 14.33 5.40
C GLN A 741 3.34 13.66 6.46
N ASP A 742 3.75 12.43 6.16
CA ASP A 742 4.85 11.75 6.81
C ASP A 742 5.75 11.13 5.72
N ASN A 743 7.05 11.44 5.76
CA ASN A 743 8.00 10.93 4.76
C ASN A 743 8.10 9.41 4.82
N ALA A 744 7.94 8.82 6.01
CA ALA A 744 7.95 7.37 6.16
C ALA A 744 6.84 6.70 5.32
N ILE A 745 5.67 7.32 5.17
CA ILE A 745 4.59 6.76 4.36
C ILE A 745 4.91 6.78 2.86
N ASN A 746 5.52 7.85 2.37
CA ASN A 746 6.03 7.90 0.99
C ASN A 746 7.09 6.81 0.75
N ARG A 747 7.98 6.60 1.72
CA ARG A 747 8.94 5.50 1.69
C ARG A 747 8.25 4.14 1.63
N LEU A 748 7.25 3.89 2.49
CA LEU A 748 6.51 2.63 2.49
C LEU A 748 5.79 2.38 1.16
N LEU A 749 5.17 3.39 0.55
CA LEU A 749 4.54 3.27 -0.77
C LEU A 749 5.56 2.90 -1.87
N LEU A 750 6.73 3.53 -1.85
CA LEU A 750 7.82 3.22 -2.76
C LEU A 750 8.33 1.78 -2.57
N MET A 751 8.51 1.35 -1.31
CA MET A 751 8.95 0.01 -0.95
C MET A 751 7.90 -1.06 -1.26
N SER A 752 6.61 -0.75 -1.18
CA SER A 752 5.52 -1.65 -1.61
C SER A 752 5.28 -1.61 -3.13
N SER A 753 6.18 -0.97 -3.91
CA SER A 753 6.16 -0.96 -5.38
C SER A 753 4.94 -0.22 -5.98
N SER A 754 4.46 0.82 -5.29
CA SER A 754 3.39 1.70 -5.76
C SER A 754 3.86 2.58 -6.92
N GLU A 755 3.19 2.49 -8.07
CA GLU A 755 3.50 3.27 -9.29
C GLU A 755 2.78 4.62 -9.33
N HIS A 756 1.63 4.70 -8.66
CA HIS A 756 0.76 5.87 -8.66
C HIS A 756 0.22 6.11 -7.26
N HIS A 757 0.72 7.15 -6.60
CA HIS A 757 0.25 7.60 -5.30
C HIS A 757 0.38 9.12 -5.20
N LEU A 758 -0.40 9.72 -4.32
CA LEU A 758 -0.22 11.11 -3.92
C LEU A 758 0.96 11.21 -2.95
N SER A 759 1.63 12.35 -2.97
CA SER A 759 2.79 12.61 -2.11
C SER A 759 2.42 13.12 -0.70
N MET A 760 1.13 13.46 -0.50
CA MET A 760 0.53 13.94 0.74
C MET A 760 -1.00 13.77 0.71
N VAL A 761 -1.66 13.88 1.87
CA VAL A 761 -3.13 13.91 1.98
C VAL A 761 -3.61 15.36 2.21
N PRO A 762 -4.40 15.97 1.31
CA PRO A 762 -4.76 17.39 1.40
C PRO A 762 -5.73 17.78 2.52
N MET A 763 -6.62 16.86 2.92
CA MET A 763 -7.67 17.16 3.90
C MET A 763 -8.09 15.93 4.69
N ALA A 764 -8.56 16.15 5.91
CA ALA A 764 -9.13 15.14 6.79
C ALA A 764 -10.28 15.69 7.63
N PHE A 765 -11.16 14.80 8.09
CA PHE A 765 -12.38 15.13 8.82
C PHE A 765 -12.54 14.27 10.08
N TYR A 766 -13.08 14.88 11.13
CA TYR A 766 -13.44 14.21 12.37
C TYR A 766 -14.93 14.36 12.65
N ILE A 767 -15.64 13.25 12.78
CA ILE A 767 -17.08 13.19 13.07
C ILE A 767 -17.27 12.96 14.57
N ARG A 768 -18.14 13.76 15.20
CA ARG A 768 -18.49 13.63 16.62
C ARG A 768 -19.96 13.89 16.87
N ARG A 769 -20.48 13.38 18.00
CA ARG A 769 -21.82 13.73 18.50
C ARG A 769 -21.89 15.24 18.84
N PRO A 770 -23.03 15.92 18.65
CA PRO A 770 -23.18 17.34 18.96
C PRO A 770 -22.95 17.72 20.43
N ASP A 771 -23.23 16.81 21.36
CA ASP A 771 -23.28 17.09 22.80
C ASP A 771 -21.99 16.72 23.57
N SER A 772 -20.86 16.54 22.88
CA SER A 772 -19.61 16.12 23.52
C SER A 772 -18.81 17.26 24.20
N ASP A 773 -19.36 18.49 24.28
CA ASP A 773 -18.69 19.69 24.84
C ASP A 773 -19.28 20.15 26.19
N ARG A 774 -19.90 19.25 26.97
CA ARG A 774 -20.31 19.51 28.36
C ARG A 774 -19.56 18.66 29.37
#